data_AF-A0A2C1KT09-F1
#
_entry.id   AF-A0A2C1KT09-F1
#
_cell.length_a   1.000
_cell.length_b   1.000
_cell.length_c   1.000
_cell.angle_alpha   90.00
_cell.angle_beta   90.00
_cell.angle_gamma   90.00
#
_symmetry.space_group_name_H-M   'P 1'
#
loop_
_entity.id
_entity.type
_entity.pdbx_description
1 polymer ?
#
loop_
_entity_poly.entity_id
_entity_poly.type
_entity_poly.pdbx_seq_one_letter_code
_entity_poly.pdbx_strand_id
1 'polypeptide(L)'
;MFFNKGKSKSRKKFIFQDTTGKRWRKIWLALLILLMFFSSILSIIGFSLFNNPALPQVHLEKSSSIQPVNEPFKETKKEFQLPDRNQQQPYKILKEEIYGFYLVGDKVSEQSFKNNIDSLGVLVPNWYWLDSDKTLSVEDEEEIIDLAREHKVKIMPTFSLAKDTDEAVLNELLNTENTRTVLINSLFQKIRENQFTGINIDLKEISVDNTNSFTMFMTELYQKFHTSDLQVMITVSPENDAYDYSKLAATADRIIVKFFKQLHELKQPEPVAPIDWFQQKLEQLPIPSEKLIVSLSNEGYEWDMERKALVNCLMFHEVMEAANSSNLKAQWDSNSMNPYIRFTKNNVPHTIWFLDAATSYNQIKVALTHDVKGIAIDQLGYEDPGLWKYVSNTFTMESTSVNLENIENPIPVMTKGNGEIIRLSGISQEGKRKITLDSDGFISNEVYHKYPLLHYIEKYGGSPDKKIVLSFDDGPDPAFTPKILDILSKEQVRASFFIVGQKAALYPDILQRIHREGHEIGNHTFSHSDITEDSPKMLQAELNSTQRLIQQITGHSTTLYRPPYTIDLESDSTEELVPYLQSQEMGYTMVGAYIDPKDWNVTSSKDILNNTLDHLSDGHIVLLHDSGGDRSATVEALPEIIKALKDKGYTFVTSADLINKSRLEMMPKVEEEPFPYVFFYKIANTIYIWIVHICTVIFMLGIILGILRLLILFLFSLKHSKNHSLSKTSPGYQPYVSIVIPAYNEETVIEKTLQSILRSHYPYFEIIVVNDGSKDKTSEIVWKIARKSSRPLHQMLKPNEGKTAAINHGVLKARGEIIVMLDADTSITPDTISLLVNHFSEKKVAGVSGNVRIGNIRNLITLWQHVEYVTGFNLEKRAFHELNCITVVPGAIGAFRKSAIIKAGFFAGDTLAEDTDITLKLLRMGYRIHYEPEALGYTEAPETIRSFIKQRFRWCYGIFQCLWKHSGALFNPKQKGLGFIGLPYMWSQYAFQSLTPLIDIVFLIGLFGDTPRIVTYYILFFLVDLLVTFYAFRLEKLSTKPLLLLVLQRIVYRHLLTYAVWKALAFAAKGVLIGWNKLKRSGNVLLP
;
A
#
# COMPACT_ATOMS: atom_id res chain seq x y z
N MET A 1 20.83 -31.86 29.68
CA MET A 1 21.82 -32.53 30.54
C MET A 1 21.14 -33.68 31.28
N PHE A 2 21.88 -34.73 31.66
CA PHE A 2 21.48 -36.08 32.14
C PHE A 2 21.25 -37.16 31.06
N PHE A 3 22.35 -37.56 30.41
CA PHE A 3 22.48 -38.87 29.75
C PHE A 3 23.20 -39.83 30.71
N ASN A 4 22.49 -40.78 31.31
CA ASN A 4 23.14 -41.83 32.09
C ASN A 4 23.44 -43.03 31.18
N LYS A 5 24.71 -43.14 30.74
CA LYS A 5 25.25 -44.29 30.01
C LYS A 5 25.56 -45.41 31.00
N GLY A 6 24.57 -46.27 31.28
CA GLY A 6 24.77 -47.54 31.99
C GLY A 6 24.73 -48.73 31.02
N LYS A 7 25.86 -49.43 30.85
CA LYS A 7 25.94 -50.76 30.23
C LYS A 7 25.28 -51.80 31.14
N SER A 8 24.33 -52.61 30.66
CA SER A 8 24.06 -54.00 31.10
C SER A 8 22.85 -54.63 30.38
N LYS A 9 23.06 -55.88 29.91
CA LYS A 9 22.09 -56.95 29.55
C LYS A 9 21.00 -56.67 28.50
N SER A 10 21.13 -57.33 27.34
CA SER A 10 20.04 -57.84 26.48
C SER A 10 18.74 -57.02 26.45
N ARG A 11 18.80 -55.72 26.16
CA ARG A 11 17.59 -54.92 25.93
C ARG A 11 17.08 -55.21 24.52
N LYS A 12 15.86 -55.74 24.42
CA LYS A 12 15.13 -55.94 23.15
C LYS A 12 15.28 -54.70 22.27
N LYS A 13 15.67 -54.88 21.00
CA LYS A 13 15.68 -53.80 20.00
C LYS A 13 14.29 -53.15 19.98
N PHE A 14 14.21 -51.85 20.22
CA PHE A 14 12.95 -51.10 20.19
C PHE A 14 12.86 -50.31 18.88
N ILE A 15 11.64 -49.99 18.45
CA ILE A 15 11.41 -49.32 17.16
C ILE A 15 11.94 -47.88 17.23
N PHE A 16 12.59 -47.45 16.16
CA PHE A 16 13.37 -46.21 16.01
C PHE A 16 14.74 -46.14 16.68
N GLN A 17 15.23 -47.21 17.32
CA GLN A 17 16.57 -47.22 17.93
C GLN A 17 17.66 -46.77 16.93
N ASP A 18 18.38 -45.69 17.27
CA ASP A 18 19.61 -45.28 16.56
C ASP A 18 20.79 -45.45 17.52
N THR A 19 21.53 -46.56 17.36
CA THR A 19 22.70 -46.87 18.19
C THR A 19 23.89 -45.97 17.90
N THR A 20 23.91 -45.29 16.75
CA THR A 20 25.04 -44.47 16.29
C THR A 20 24.88 -42.99 16.62
N GLY A 21 23.64 -42.53 16.83
CA GLY A 21 23.29 -41.12 16.98
C GLY A 21 23.51 -40.28 15.71
N LYS A 22 23.89 -40.90 14.59
CA LYS A 22 24.20 -40.22 13.33
C LYS A 22 22.93 -39.71 12.63
N ARG A 23 21.78 -40.36 12.83
CA ARG A 23 20.53 -39.99 12.13
C ARG A 23 20.10 -38.58 12.48
N TRP A 24 20.02 -38.27 13.78
CA TRP A 24 19.65 -36.93 14.24
C TRP A 24 20.63 -35.87 13.75
N ARG A 25 21.95 -36.15 13.81
CA ARG A 25 22.98 -35.22 13.31
C ARG A 25 22.82 -34.93 11.81
N LYS A 26 22.59 -35.95 10.98
CA LYS A 26 22.38 -35.77 9.53
C LYS A 26 21.14 -34.93 9.22
N ILE A 27 20.02 -35.21 9.90
CA ILE A 27 18.78 -34.43 9.73
C ILE A 27 19.01 -32.97 10.15
N TRP A 28 19.66 -32.75 11.29
CA TRP A 28 19.95 -31.39 11.77
C TRP A 28 20.89 -30.63 10.84
N LEU A 29 21.91 -31.30 10.29
CA LEU A 29 22.82 -30.70 9.32
C LEU A 29 22.09 -30.32 8.03
N ALA A 30 21.20 -31.17 7.52
CA ALA A 30 20.38 -30.85 6.35
C ALA A 30 19.46 -29.63 6.59
N LEU A 31 18.82 -29.55 7.77
CA LEU A 31 18.00 -28.41 8.15
C LEU A 31 18.82 -27.11 8.28
N LEU A 32 20.04 -27.19 8.84
CA LEU A 32 20.97 -26.05 8.90
C LEU A 32 21.37 -25.57 7.51
N ILE A 33 21.72 -26.48 6.60
CA ILE A 33 22.09 -26.14 5.22
C ILE A 33 20.92 -25.45 4.51
N LEU A 34 19.70 -25.98 4.65
CA LEU A 34 18.50 -25.35 4.10
C LEU A 34 18.28 -23.96 4.69
N LEU A 35 18.39 -23.81 6.01
CA LEU A 35 18.23 -22.52 6.69
C LEU A 35 19.27 -21.50 6.20
N MET A 36 20.54 -21.90 6.07
CA MET A 36 21.60 -21.04 5.54
C MET A 36 21.32 -20.62 4.10
N PHE A 37 20.91 -21.57 3.24
CA PHE A 37 20.58 -21.29 1.85
C PHE A 37 19.44 -20.27 1.71
N PHE A 38 18.33 -20.47 2.43
CA PHE A 38 17.20 -19.53 2.42
C PHE A 38 17.57 -18.18 3.04
N SER A 39 18.36 -18.16 4.12
CA SER A 39 18.84 -16.92 4.73
C SER A 39 19.71 -16.12 3.77
N SER A 40 20.61 -16.77 3.02
CA SER A 40 21.44 -16.09 2.02
C SER A 40 20.61 -15.49 0.89
N ILE A 41 19.61 -16.21 0.38
CA ILE A 41 18.69 -15.68 -0.63
C ILE A 41 17.95 -14.45 -0.09
N LEU A 42 17.37 -14.55 1.11
CA LEU A 42 16.63 -13.44 1.73
C LEU A 42 17.53 -12.22 1.97
N SER A 43 18.78 -12.41 2.40
CA SER A 43 19.72 -11.30 2.60
C SER A 43 20.06 -10.59 1.28
N ILE A 44 20.25 -11.33 0.18
CA ILE A 44 20.56 -10.74 -1.13
C ILE A 44 19.35 -9.97 -1.69
N ILE A 45 18.14 -10.52 -1.54
CA ILE A 45 16.90 -9.80 -1.90
C ILE A 45 16.79 -8.54 -1.06
N GLY A 46 16.93 -8.66 0.26
CA GLY A 46 16.86 -7.51 1.17
C GLY A 46 17.84 -6.40 0.78
N PHE A 47 19.09 -6.75 0.44
CA PHE A 47 20.04 -5.76 -0.06
C PHE A 47 19.63 -5.17 -1.42
N SER A 48 19.10 -5.98 -2.34
CA SER A 48 18.60 -5.53 -3.64
C SER A 48 17.44 -4.52 -3.54
N LEU A 49 16.61 -4.60 -2.50
CA LEU A 49 15.47 -3.69 -2.32
C LEU A 49 15.92 -2.26 -1.96
N PHE A 50 17.06 -2.13 -1.29
CA PHE A 50 17.59 -0.84 -0.82
C PHE A 50 18.80 -0.36 -1.62
N ASN A 51 19.09 -1.01 -2.75
CA ASN A 51 20.16 -0.62 -3.67
C ASN A 51 19.56 -0.29 -5.05
N ASN A 52 19.54 1.01 -5.36
CA ASN A 52 18.89 1.53 -6.55
C ASN A 52 19.57 1.02 -7.84
N PRO A 53 18.79 0.64 -8.86
CA PRO A 53 19.30 0.35 -10.18
C PRO A 53 19.92 1.60 -10.80
N ALA A 54 20.99 1.42 -11.57
CA ALA A 54 21.57 2.52 -12.34
C ALA A 54 20.67 2.79 -13.56
N LEU A 55 19.81 3.79 -13.46
CA LEU A 55 18.95 4.24 -14.56
C LEU A 55 19.59 5.46 -15.26
N PRO A 56 19.60 5.51 -16.60
CA PRO A 56 20.09 6.68 -17.30
C PRO A 56 19.15 7.86 -17.03
N GLN A 57 19.72 9.03 -16.79
CA GLN A 57 18.91 10.24 -16.72
C GLN A 57 18.42 10.60 -18.12
N VAL A 58 17.10 10.68 -18.27
CA VAL A 58 16.46 11.12 -19.52
C VAL A 58 16.66 12.63 -19.64
N HIS A 59 17.63 13.06 -20.44
CA HIS A 59 17.84 14.48 -20.74
C HIS A 59 16.72 14.96 -21.68
N LEU A 60 15.81 15.77 -21.14
CA LEU A 60 14.82 16.53 -21.88
C LEU A 60 15.50 17.87 -22.20
N GLU A 61 15.94 18.08 -23.44
CA GLU A 61 16.77 19.23 -23.78
C GLU A 61 16.04 20.57 -23.60
N LYS A 62 16.71 21.54 -22.98
CA LYS A 62 16.92 22.84 -23.61
C LYS A 62 18.41 23.01 -23.84
N SER A 63 18.85 22.80 -25.09
CA SER A 63 20.14 23.28 -25.54
C SER A 63 20.13 24.81 -25.45
N SER A 64 20.73 25.37 -24.40
CA SER A 64 21.03 26.80 -24.37
C SER A 64 22.50 26.98 -24.78
N SER A 65 22.70 27.58 -25.94
CA SER A 65 23.99 28.04 -26.44
C SER A 65 24.45 29.31 -25.73
N ILE A 66 24.17 29.44 -24.43
CA ILE A 66 24.36 30.67 -23.66
C ILE A 66 25.74 30.64 -23.02
N GLN A 67 26.54 31.69 -23.23
CA GLN A 67 27.83 31.88 -22.56
C GLN A 67 27.88 33.20 -21.78
N PRO A 68 28.38 33.21 -20.53
CA PRO A 68 28.44 34.42 -19.71
C PRO A 68 29.43 35.44 -20.23
N VAL A 69 29.07 36.73 -20.13
CA VAL A 69 29.98 37.86 -20.36
C VAL A 69 30.18 38.59 -19.03
N ASN A 70 31.30 38.34 -18.38
CA ASN A 70 31.58 38.82 -17.01
C ASN A 70 32.27 40.19 -16.95
N GLU A 71 32.58 40.79 -18.11
CA GLU A 71 33.16 42.13 -18.15
C GLU A 71 32.04 43.17 -17.92
N PRO A 72 32.20 44.12 -16.99
CA PRO A 72 31.26 45.23 -16.83
C PRO A 72 31.35 46.20 -17.99
N PHE A 73 30.32 47.04 -18.14
CA PHE A 73 30.43 48.21 -19.00
C PHE A 73 31.57 49.13 -18.52
N LYS A 74 32.19 49.87 -19.45
CA LYS A 74 33.15 50.91 -19.07
C LYS A 74 32.38 52.09 -18.52
N GLU A 75 32.40 52.26 -17.20
CA GLU A 75 31.70 53.33 -16.51
C GLU A 75 32.62 54.51 -16.18
N THR A 76 32.09 55.73 -16.36
CA THR A 76 32.66 56.95 -15.74
C THR A 76 31.73 57.29 -14.59
N LYS A 77 32.22 57.21 -13.36
CA LYS A 77 31.38 57.38 -12.16
C LYS A 77 30.87 58.83 -12.08
N LYS A 78 29.56 59.04 -12.18
CA LYS A 78 28.90 60.30 -11.78
C LYS A 78 28.50 60.23 -10.31
N GLU A 79 28.68 61.32 -9.58
CA GLU A 79 28.06 61.48 -8.26
C GLU A 79 26.59 61.86 -8.43
N PHE A 80 25.69 61.04 -7.90
CA PHE A 80 24.28 61.36 -7.76
C PHE A 80 24.10 62.30 -6.56
N GLN A 81 23.45 63.44 -6.75
CA GLN A 81 23.20 64.42 -5.68
C GLN A 81 21.70 64.63 -5.49
N LEU A 82 21.26 64.51 -4.24
CA LEU A 82 19.90 64.87 -3.86
C LEU A 82 19.70 66.40 -3.85
N PRO A 83 18.47 66.89 -4.07
CA PRO A 83 18.12 68.28 -3.82
C PRO A 83 18.30 68.67 -2.34
N ASP A 84 18.61 69.94 -2.07
CA ASP A 84 18.76 70.47 -0.70
C ASP A 84 17.49 70.25 0.15
N ARG A 85 17.65 69.67 1.35
CA ARG A 85 16.55 69.33 2.27
C ARG A 85 15.90 70.58 2.87
N ASN A 86 14.60 70.80 2.65
CA ASN A 86 13.80 71.70 3.48
C ASN A 86 13.30 70.96 4.74
N GLN A 87 14.03 71.13 5.84
CA GLN A 87 13.80 70.46 7.13
C GLN A 87 12.61 71.03 7.92
N GLN A 88 11.37 70.61 7.64
CA GLN A 88 10.25 70.93 8.56
C GLN A 88 9.43 69.73 9.06
N GLN A 89 9.35 68.59 8.35
CA GLN A 89 8.70 67.35 8.84
C GLN A 89 9.32 66.08 8.26
N PRO A 90 9.24 64.92 8.95
CA PRO A 90 9.67 63.64 8.40
C PRO A 90 8.71 63.17 7.30
N TYR A 91 9.22 63.02 6.07
CA TYR A 91 8.48 62.45 4.94
C TYR A 91 8.01 61.03 5.24
N LYS A 92 6.73 60.76 4.97
CA LYS A 92 6.06 59.54 5.40
C LYS A 92 4.97 59.09 4.43
N ILE A 93 5.07 57.84 3.98
CA ILE A 93 4.03 57.20 3.17
C ILE A 93 3.18 56.28 4.06
N LEU A 94 1.88 56.50 4.05
CA LEU A 94 0.92 55.73 4.85
C LEU A 94 0.56 54.41 4.15
N LYS A 95 0.21 53.39 4.93
CA LYS A 95 -0.19 52.07 4.39
C LYS A 95 -1.38 52.20 3.42
N GLU A 96 -2.32 53.07 3.74
CA GLU A 96 -3.52 53.33 2.95
C GLU A 96 -3.23 53.89 1.55
N GLU A 97 -2.00 54.33 1.29
CA GLU A 97 -1.52 54.87 0.01
C GLU A 97 -0.44 53.95 -0.61
N ILE A 98 -0.47 52.65 -0.28
CA ILE A 98 0.30 51.60 -0.96
C ILE A 98 -0.64 50.84 -1.88
N TYR A 99 -0.34 50.89 -3.17
CA TYR A 99 -1.17 50.35 -4.25
C TYR A 99 -0.51 49.11 -4.85
N GLY A 100 -1.28 48.08 -5.17
CA GLY A 100 -0.79 46.88 -5.88
C GLY A 100 -1.60 46.62 -7.14
N PHE A 101 -0.94 46.61 -8.29
CA PHE A 101 -1.58 46.23 -9.56
C PHE A 101 -1.76 44.71 -9.61
N TYR A 102 -3.00 44.26 -9.76
CA TYR A 102 -3.36 42.85 -9.75
C TYR A 102 -3.77 42.40 -11.15
N LEU A 103 -3.17 41.31 -11.62
CA LEU A 103 -3.47 40.71 -12.92
C LEU A 103 -4.43 39.53 -12.75
N VAL A 104 -5.62 39.64 -13.34
CA VAL A 104 -6.69 38.62 -13.33
C VAL A 104 -6.22 37.33 -14.00
N GLY A 105 -6.55 36.19 -13.37
CA GLY A 105 -6.12 34.86 -13.83
C GLY A 105 -4.62 34.54 -13.70
N ASP A 106 -3.80 35.46 -13.21
CA ASP A 106 -2.36 35.24 -13.00
C ASP A 106 -2.06 34.74 -11.58
N LYS A 107 -1.69 33.46 -11.47
CA LYS A 107 -1.41 32.81 -10.17
C LYS A 107 -0.27 33.47 -9.39
N VAL A 108 0.69 34.12 -10.06
CA VAL A 108 1.82 34.77 -9.39
C VAL A 108 1.36 36.07 -8.72
N SER A 109 0.54 36.85 -9.43
CA SER A 109 -0.16 38.03 -8.89
C SER A 109 -1.09 37.66 -7.74
N GLU A 110 -1.86 36.58 -7.89
CA GLU A 110 -2.72 36.04 -6.83
C GLU A 110 -1.96 35.73 -5.55
N GLN A 111 -0.85 35.00 -5.68
CA GLN A 111 -0.07 34.63 -4.51
C GLN A 111 0.63 35.84 -3.88
N SER A 112 1.21 36.74 -4.68
CA SER A 112 1.83 37.95 -4.13
C SER A 112 0.81 38.79 -3.38
N PHE A 113 -0.41 38.92 -3.91
CA PHE A 113 -1.51 39.57 -3.19
C PHE A 113 -1.78 38.89 -1.84
N LYS A 114 -2.00 37.57 -1.83
CA LYS A 114 -2.27 36.79 -0.60
C LYS A 114 -1.15 36.95 0.44
N ASN A 115 0.11 36.87 0.02
CA ASN A 115 1.26 36.95 0.91
C ASN A 115 1.48 38.36 1.50
N ASN A 116 1.10 39.40 0.75
CA ASN A 116 1.43 40.79 1.08
C ASN A 116 0.19 41.66 1.36
N ILE A 117 -1.00 41.06 1.47
CA ILE A 117 -2.27 41.77 1.66
C ILE A 117 -2.26 42.71 2.88
N ASP A 118 -1.58 42.30 3.96
CA ASP A 118 -1.46 43.10 5.17
C ASP A 118 -0.57 44.34 5.01
N SER A 119 0.16 44.45 3.90
CA SER A 119 1.00 45.59 3.55
C SER A 119 0.30 46.54 2.56
N LEU A 120 -0.80 46.11 1.94
CA LEU A 120 -1.52 46.87 0.91
C LEU A 120 -2.62 47.75 1.50
N GLY A 121 -2.78 48.94 0.93
CA GLY A 121 -3.91 49.84 1.20
C GLY A 121 -4.98 49.78 0.11
N VAL A 122 -4.54 49.64 -1.14
CA VAL A 122 -5.41 49.64 -2.32
C VAL A 122 -4.98 48.55 -3.30
N LEU A 123 -5.92 47.69 -3.68
CA LEU A 123 -5.80 46.74 -4.77
C LEU A 123 -6.30 47.41 -6.07
N VAL A 124 -5.50 47.32 -7.12
CA VAL A 124 -5.78 47.92 -8.44
C VAL A 124 -5.86 46.80 -9.48
N PRO A 125 -6.97 46.04 -9.56
CA PRO A 125 -7.08 44.89 -10.46
C PRO A 125 -7.44 45.30 -11.89
N ASN A 126 -6.95 44.57 -12.89
CA ASN A 126 -7.24 44.82 -14.32
C ASN A 126 -8.56 44.17 -14.81
N TRP A 127 -9.63 44.22 -14.03
CA TRP A 127 -10.86 43.49 -14.32
C TRP A 127 -11.70 44.03 -15.47
N TYR A 128 -11.52 45.30 -15.86
CA TYR A 128 -12.40 45.95 -16.83
C TYR A 128 -11.65 46.35 -18.10
N TRP A 129 -12.15 45.89 -19.25
CA TRP A 129 -11.61 46.30 -20.54
C TRP A 129 -12.70 46.50 -21.58
N LEU A 130 -12.40 47.35 -22.56
CA LEU A 130 -13.23 47.56 -23.73
C LEU A 130 -12.76 46.69 -24.89
N ASP A 131 -13.67 45.83 -25.37
CA ASP A 131 -13.44 45.00 -26.55
C ASP A 131 -13.58 45.80 -27.85
N SER A 132 -13.06 45.22 -28.93
CA SER A 132 -13.10 45.84 -30.27
C SER A 132 -14.52 46.06 -30.79
N ASP A 133 -15.51 45.33 -30.28
CA ASP A 133 -16.93 45.50 -30.57
C ASP A 133 -17.62 46.58 -29.69
N LYS A 134 -16.83 47.31 -28.88
CA LYS A 134 -17.25 48.37 -27.97
C LYS A 134 -18.07 47.88 -26.77
N THR A 135 -18.03 46.59 -26.47
CA THR A 135 -18.62 46.06 -25.24
C THR A 135 -17.64 46.17 -24.07
N LEU A 136 -18.20 46.35 -22.86
CA LEU A 136 -17.44 46.35 -21.63
C LEU A 136 -17.39 44.93 -21.09
N SER A 137 -16.21 44.33 -21.11
CA SER A 137 -15.94 43.04 -20.49
C SER A 137 -15.48 43.22 -19.05
N VAL A 138 -15.90 42.27 -18.21
CA VAL A 138 -15.74 42.28 -16.76
C VAL A 138 -15.38 40.89 -16.28
N GLU A 139 -14.30 40.79 -15.51
CA GLU A 139 -13.85 39.55 -14.88
C GLU A 139 -13.57 39.78 -13.39
N ASP A 140 -14.63 40.06 -12.62
CA ASP A 140 -14.55 40.22 -11.17
C ASP A 140 -14.31 38.84 -10.48
N GLU A 141 -13.29 38.73 -9.63
CA GLU A 141 -12.98 37.49 -8.89
C GLU A 141 -13.51 37.55 -7.44
N GLU A 142 -14.61 36.84 -7.17
CA GLU A 142 -15.32 36.90 -5.87
C GLU A 142 -14.41 36.56 -4.67
N GLU A 143 -13.54 35.56 -4.80
CA GLU A 143 -12.61 35.17 -3.74
C GLU A 143 -11.61 36.28 -3.38
N ILE A 144 -11.10 37.00 -4.38
CA ILE A 144 -10.15 38.11 -4.18
C ILE A 144 -10.86 39.32 -3.59
N ILE A 145 -12.10 39.58 -4.01
CA ILE A 145 -12.94 40.64 -3.46
C ILE A 145 -13.19 40.42 -1.97
N ASP A 146 -13.57 39.19 -1.59
CA ASP A 146 -13.86 38.85 -0.20
C ASP A 146 -12.61 38.89 0.67
N LEU A 147 -11.47 38.39 0.16
CA LEU A 147 -10.19 38.45 0.85
C LEU A 147 -9.72 39.91 1.07
N ALA A 148 -9.84 40.76 0.06
CA ALA A 148 -9.51 42.19 0.17
C ALA A 148 -10.39 42.88 1.24
N ARG A 149 -11.69 42.58 1.28
CA ARG A 149 -12.62 43.14 2.28
C ARG A 149 -12.29 42.68 3.70
N GLU A 150 -11.95 41.40 3.89
CA GLU A 150 -11.53 40.85 5.19
C GLU A 150 -10.34 41.62 5.78
N HIS A 151 -9.35 41.91 4.93
CA HIS A 151 -8.14 42.65 5.31
C HIS A 151 -8.26 44.18 5.21
N LYS A 152 -9.46 44.70 4.89
CA LYS A 152 -9.76 46.14 4.74
C LYS A 152 -8.92 46.84 3.66
N VAL A 153 -8.57 46.10 2.61
CA VAL A 153 -7.92 46.64 1.41
C VAL A 153 -8.99 47.22 0.49
N LYS A 154 -8.81 48.47 0.07
CA LYS A 154 -9.73 49.13 -0.88
C LYS A 154 -9.54 48.54 -2.27
N ILE A 155 -10.60 48.42 -3.05
CA ILE A 155 -10.52 47.91 -4.42
C ILE A 155 -10.84 49.06 -5.39
N MET A 156 -9.96 49.24 -6.37
CA MET A 156 -10.04 50.26 -7.42
C MET A 156 -9.80 49.59 -8.78
N PRO A 157 -10.82 48.97 -9.41
CA PRO A 157 -10.64 48.29 -10.68
C PRO A 157 -10.13 49.23 -11.76
N THR A 158 -9.25 48.71 -12.61
CA THR A 158 -8.68 49.41 -13.74
C THR A 158 -9.56 49.18 -14.97
N PHE A 159 -9.94 50.28 -15.61
CA PHE A 159 -10.49 50.29 -16.95
C PHE A 159 -9.38 50.53 -17.98
N SER A 160 -9.28 49.62 -18.94
CA SER A 160 -8.29 49.64 -20.02
C SER A 160 -8.91 49.23 -21.37
N LEU A 161 -8.10 49.12 -22.42
CA LEU A 161 -8.51 48.55 -23.71
C LEU A 161 -8.09 47.08 -23.80
N ALA A 162 -8.91 46.25 -24.45
CA ALA A 162 -8.49 44.89 -24.78
C ALA A 162 -7.28 44.93 -25.72
N LYS A 163 -6.45 43.88 -25.68
CA LYS A 163 -5.18 43.80 -26.42
C LYS A 163 -5.34 43.94 -27.94
N ASP A 164 -6.49 43.53 -28.48
CA ASP A 164 -6.79 43.56 -29.92
C ASP A 164 -7.65 44.78 -30.33
N THR A 165 -7.82 45.76 -29.45
CA THR A 165 -8.64 46.95 -29.71
C THR A 165 -7.78 48.08 -30.28
N ASP A 166 -8.02 48.44 -31.55
CA ASP A 166 -7.27 49.49 -32.26
C ASP A 166 -7.56 50.93 -31.76
N GLU A 167 -6.60 51.84 -31.96
CA GLU A 167 -6.70 53.29 -31.68
C GLU A 167 -7.95 53.95 -32.27
N ALA A 168 -8.49 53.43 -33.38
CA ALA A 168 -9.72 53.94 -33.99
C ALA A 168 -10.95 53.81 -33.06
N VAL A 169 -11.02 52.74 -32.27
CA VAL A 169 -12.11 52.51 -31.30
C VAL A 169 -11.98 53.50 -30.14
N LEU A 170 -10.75 53.72 -29.66
CA LEU A 170 -10.46 54.72 -28.64
C LEU A 170 -10.81 56.14 -29.13
N ASN A 171 -10.47 56.48 -30.37
CA ASN A 171 -10.78 57.76 -30.99
C ASN A 171 -12.28 58.00 -31.07
N GLU A 172 -13.05 57.00 -31.52
CA GLU A 172 -14.50 57.12 -31.58
C GLU A 172 -15.12 57.26 -30.19
N LEU A 173 -14.65 56.47 -29.22
CA LEU A 173 -15.08 56.51 -27.83
C LEU A 173 -14.86 57.90 -27.22
N LEU A 174 -13.66 58.46 -27.37
CA LEU A 174 -13.32 59.76 -26.76
C LEU A 174 -14.03 60.92 -27.46
N ASN A 175 -14.27 60.85 -28.77
CA ASN A 175 -14.85 61.97 -29.52
C ASN A 175 -16.39 61.95 -29.60
N THR A 176 -17.06 60.86 -29.22
CA THR A 176 -18.52 60.74 -29.30
C THR A 176 -19.17 60.85 -27.91
N GLU A 177 -19.91 61.94 -27.67
CA GLU A 177 -20.55 62.23 -26.36
C GLU A 177 -21.47 61.10 -25.86
N ASN A 178 -22.30 60.53 -26.74
CA ASN A 178 -23.20 59.43 -26.38
C ASN A 178 -22.41 58.18 -25.95
N THR A 179 -21.33 57.85 -26.67
CA THR A 179 -20.48 56.69 -26.35
C THR A 179 -19.77 56.87 -25.02
N ARG A 180 -19.19 58.06 -24.76
CA ARG A 180 -18.61 58.39 -23.44
C ARG A 180 -19.63 58.25 -22.33
N THR A 181 -20.82 58.82 -22.51
CA THR A 181 -21.90 58.80 -21.50
C THR A 181 -22.37 57.38 -21.19
N VAL A 182 -22.55 56.55 -22.21
CA VAL A 182 -22.95 55.14 -22.04
C VAL A 182 -21.88 54.39 -21.25
N LEU A 183 -20.61 54.50 -21.65
CA LEU A 183 -19.49 53.85 -20.96
C LEU A 183 -19.36 54.31 -19.51
N ILE A 184 -19.37 55.61 -19.26
CA ILE A 184 -19.27 56.19 -17.91
C ILE A 184 -20.40 55.65 -17.02
N ASN A 185 -21.63 55.54 -17.53
CA ASN A 185 -22.74 54.98 -16.77
C ASN A 185 -22.58 53.47 -16.52
N SER A 186 -22.09 52.71 -17.51
CA SER A 186 -21.81 51.28 -17.34
C SER A 186 -20.75 51.02 -16.29
N LEU A 187 -19.63 51.76 -16.34
CA LEU A 187 -18.57 51.69 -15.33
C LEU A 187 -19.10 52.10 -13.95
N PHE A 188 -19.83 53.21 -13.86
CA PHE A 188 -20.44 53.66 -12.60
C PHE A 188 -21.37 52.61 -11.99
N GLN A 189 -22.20 51.96 -12.82
CA GLN A 189 -23.09 50.90 -12.37
C GLN A 189 -22.30 49.71 -11.79
N LYS A 190 -21.24 49.26 -12.48
CA LYS A 190 -20.41 48.14 -12.03
C LYS A 190 -19.68 48.40 -10.71
N ILE A 191 -19.09 49.59 -10.58
CA ILE A 191 -18.42 50.01 -9.34
C ILE A 191 -19.41 50.06 -8.17
N ARG A 192 -20.65 50.51 -8.40
CA ARG A 192 -21.71 50.55 -7.38
C ARG A 192 -22.25 49.16 -7.02
N GLU A 193 -22.44 48.27 -7.99
CA GLU A 193 -22.91 46.89 -7.78
C GLU A 193 -21.97 46.14 -6.83
N ASN A 194 -20.66 46.25 -7.04
CA ASN A 194 -19.64 45.57 -6.25
C ASN A 194 -19.17 46.35 -5.00
N GLN A 195 -19.67 47.56 -4.78
CA GLN A 195 -19.28 48.45 -3.67
C GLN A 195 -17.77 48.77 -3.63
N PHE A 196 -17.17 48.96 -4.81
CA PHE A 196 -15.77 49.35 -4.91
C PHE A 196 -15.56 50.82 -4.54
N THR A 197 -14.31 51.18 -4.18
CA THR A 197 -13.99 52.54 -3.69
C THR A 197 -14.02 53.58 -4.83
N GLY A 198 -13.90 53.12 -6.06
CA GLY A 198 -13.75 53.98 -7.23
C GLY A 198 -13.19 53.21 -8.41
N ILE A 199 -12.62 53.94 -9.36
CA ILE A 199 -12.08 53.38 -10.61
C ILE A 199 -10.71 53.96 -10.93
N ASN A 200 -9.83 53.15 -11.53
CA ASN A 200 -8.57 53.59 -12.13
C ASN A 200 -8.69 53.55 -13.65
N ILE A 201 -8.17 54.56 -14.34
CA ILE A 201 -8.17 54.63 -15.81
C ILE A 201 -6.73 54.41 -16.31
N ASP A 202 -6.49 53.34 -17.09
CA ASP A 202 -5.18 53.03 -17.71
C ASP A 202 -5.35 52.86 -19.23
N LEU A 203 -5.40 54.00 -19.94
CA LEU A 203 -5.47 54.05 -21.40
C LEU A 203 -4.09 54.41 -21.95
N LYS A 204 -3.35 53.40 -22.44
CA LYS A 204 -1.93 53.49 -22.80
C LYS A 204 -1.67 54.15 -24.17
N GLU A 205 -2.66 54.19 -25.06
CA GLU A 205 -2.51 54.57 -26.48
C GLU A 205 -3.11 55.94 -26.82
N ILE A 206 -2.98 56.92 -25.92
CA ILE A 206 -3.52 58.25 -26.20
C ILE A 206 -2.56 59.01 -27.11
N SER A 207 -2.99 59.31 -28.32
CA SER A 207 -2.31 60.23 -29.23
C SER A 207 -2.59 61.70 -28.88
N VAL A 208 -1.66 62.58 -29.25
CA VAL A 208 -1.72 64.03 -28.99
C VAL A 208 -3.00 64.66 -29.56
N ASP A 209 -3.55 64.10 -30.64
CA ASP A 209 -4.80 64.57 -31.25
C ASP A 209 -6.02 64.38 -30.31
N ASN A 210 -5.94 63.44 -29.36
CA ASN A 210 -7.03 63.14 -28.43
C ASN A 210 -6.87 63.77 -27.04
N THR A 211 -5.81 64.54 -26.78
CA THR A 211 -5.54 65.14 -25.46
C THR A 211 -6.76 65.84 -24.86
N ASN A 212 -7.46 66.68 -25.64
CA ASN A 212 -8.62 67.42 -25.17
C ASN A 212 -9.83 66.50 -24.92
N SER A 213 -10.09 65.55 -25.82
CA SER A 213 -11.20 64.62 -25.73
C SER A 213 -11.03 63.64 -24.56
N PHE A 214 -9.80 63.21 -24.30
CA PHE A 214 -9.47 62.42 -23.12
C PHE A 214 -9.64 63.21 -21.82
N THR A 215 -9.16 64.45 -21.78
CA THR A 215 -9.36 65.32 -20.61
C THR A 215 -10.85 65.56 -20.34
N MET A 216 -11.66 65.71 -21.39
CA MET A 216 -13.11 65.83 -21.28
C MET A 216 -13.75 64.55 -20.74
N PHE A 217 -13.35 63.38 -21.24
CA PHE A 217 -13.77 62.09 -20.70
C PHE A 217 -13.47 61.96 -19.20
N MET A 218 -12.23 62.28 -18.79
CA MET A 218 -11.83 62.27 -17.38
C MET A 218 -12.65 63.25 -16.54
N THR A 219 -12.96 64.43 -17.09
CA THR A 219 -13.80 65.43 -16.41
C THR A 219 -15.23 64.91 -16.19
N GLU A 220 -15.85 64.35 -17.23
CA GLU A 220 -17.21 63.78 -17.17
C GLU A 220 -17.28 62.60 -16.20
N LEU A 221 -16.28 61.72 -16.24
CA LEU A 221 -16.13 60.58 -15.34
C LEU A 221 -15.99 61.04 -13.89
N TYR A 222 -15.07 61.97 -13.62
CA TYR A 222 -14.82 62.52 -12.29
C TYR A 222 -16.07 63.16 -11.70
N GLN A 223 -16.78 64.00 -12.47
CA GLN A 223 -18.04 64.61 -12.03
C GLN A 223 -19.09 63.56 -11.68
N LYS A 224 -19.25 62.53 -12.53
CA LYS A 224 -20.21 61.45 -12.27
C LYS A 224 -19.88 60.70 -10.98
N PHE A 225 -18.63 60.28 -10.80
CA PHE A 225 -18.20 59.46 -9.68
C PHE A 225 -18.19 60.24 -8.35
N HIS A 226 -17.68 61.47 -8.33
CA HIS A 226 -17.61 62.29 -7.12
C HIS A 226 -18.97 62.63 -6.53
N THR A 227 -20.02 62.76 -7.34
CA THR A 227 -21.39 63.00 -6.81
C THR A 227 -21.89 61.87 -5.90
N SER A 228 -21.26 60.70 -5.96
CA SER A 228 -21.60 59.52 -5.14
C SER A 228 -20.47 59.08 -4.19
N ASP A 229 -19.53 59.98 -3.89
CA ASP A 229 -18.37 59.72 -3.00
C ASP A 229 -17.46 58.58 -3.49
N LEU A 230 -17.39 58.39 -4.81
CA LEU A 230 -16.49 57.42 -5.46
C LEU A 230 -15.25 58.13 -6.00
N GLN A 231 -14.10 57.50 -5.84
CA GLN A 231 -12.82 58.03 -6.29
C GLN A 231 -12.55 57.75 -7.77
N VAL A 232 -11.78 58.63 -8.41
CA VAL A 232 -11.28 58.44 -9.76
C VAL A 232 -9.76 58.60 -9.76
N MET A 233 -9.07 57.57 -10.20
CA MET A 233 -7.62 57.56 -10.40
C MET A 233 -7.30 57.43 -11.88
N ILE A 234 -6.10 57.84 -12.25
CA ILE A 234 -5.57 57.65 -13.58
C ILE A 234 -4.12 57.15 -13.50
N THR A 235 -3.82 56.17 -14.32
CA THR A 235 -2.47 55.65 -14.55
C THR A 235 -1.92 56.24 -15.83
N VAL A 236 -0.71 56.80 -15.76
CA VAL A 236 -0.07 57.51 -16.87
C VAL A 236 1.41 57.16 -16.97
N SER A 237 1.95 57.27 -18.19
CA SER A 237 3.40 57.28 -18.42
C SER A 237 3.95 58.71 -18.33
N PRO A 238 5.15 58.95 -17.77
CA PRO A 238 5.83 60.24 -17.76
C PRO A 238 6.45 60.66 -19.11
N GLU A 239 6.35 59.81 -20.15
CA GLU A 239 6.89 60.07 -21.49
C GLU A 239 5.81 60.40 -22.53
N ASN A 240 4.53 60.26 -22.19
CA ASN A 240 3.45 60.52 -23.14
C ASN A 240 2.98 61.99 -23.08
N ASP A 241 3.41 62.78 -24.06
CA ASP A 241 3.05 64.19 -24.23
C ASP A 241 1.54 64.43 -24.49
N ALA A 242 0.74 63.39 -24.73
CA ALA A 242 -0.69 63.52 -24.90
C ALA A 242 -1.44 63.79 -23.59
N TYR A 243 -0.82 63.59 -22.42
CA TYR A 243 -1.45 63.83 -21.12
C TYR A 243 -1.28 65.30 -20.67
N ASP A 244 -2.39 66.03 -20.53
CA ASP A 244 -2.39 67.34 -19.88
C ASP A 244 -2.42 67.17 -18.35
N TYR A 245 -1.25 66.92 -17.75
CA TYR A 245 -1.13 66.59 -16.31
C TYR A 245 -1.77 67.64 -15.39
N SER A 246 -1.72 68.93 -15.74
CA SER A 246 -2.32 69.99 -14.93
C SER A 246 -3.86 69.90 -14.92
N LYS A 247 -4.49 69.58 -16.05
CA LYS A 247 -5.95 69.37 -16.10
C LYS A 247 -6.37 68.01 -15.53
N LEU A 248 -5.56 66.97 -15.75
CA LEU A 248 -5.80 65.65 -15.16
C LEU A 248 -5.70 65.71 -13.62
N ALA A 249 -4.76 66.49 -13.07
CA ALA A 249 -4.67 66.73 -11.64
C ALA A 249 -5.91 67.43 -11.05
N ALA A 250 -6.68 68.17 -11.86
CA ALA A 250 -7.95 68.75 -11.43
C ALA A 250 -9.13 67.75 -11.48
N THR A 251 -8.98 66.63 -12.18
CA THR A 251 -10.05 65.67 -12.53
C THR A 251 -9.72 64.23 -12.12
N ALA A 252 -8.80 64.06 -11.17
CA ALA A 252 -8.48 62.80 -10.53
C ALA A 252 -8.15 63.02 -9.04
N ASP A 253 -8.49 62.06 -8.19
CA ASP A 253 -8.09 62.02 -6.78
C ASP A 253 -6.61 61.67 -6.62
N ARG A 254 -6.13 60.74 -7.45
CA ARG A 254 -4.74 60.29 -7.51
C ARG A 254 -4.30 60.11 -8.97
N ILE A 255 -3.05 60.43 -9.23
CA ILE A 255 -2.38 60.14 -10.50
C ILE A 255 -1.24 59.17 -10.20
N ILE A 256 -1.36 57.96 -10.73
CA ILE A 256 -0.33 56.92 -10.65
C ILE A 256 0.58 57.09 -11.87
N VAL A 257 1.82 57.48 -11.64
CA VAL A 257 2.80 57.69 -12.71
C VAL A 257 3.77 56.51 -12.75
N LYS A 258 3.86 55.82 -13.88
CA LYS A 258 4.79 54.71 -14.10
C LYS A 258 6.20 55.23 -14.31
N PHE A 259 6.96 55.37 -13.22
CA PHE A 259 8.35 55.87 -13.27
C PHE A 259 9.35 54.78 -13.68
N PHE A 260 9.04 54.10 -14.78
CA PHE A 260 9.88 53.14 -15.46
C PHE A 260 9.45 53.08 -16.93
N LYS A 261 10.41 52.83 -17.82
CA LYS A 261 10.16 52.86 -19.27
C LYS A 261 9.34 51.65 -19.70
N GLN A 262 8.24 51.88 -20.40
CA GLN A 262 7.36 50.84 -20.91
C GLN A 262 7.92 50.21 -22.20
N LEU A 263 7.48 48.98 -22.51
CA LEU A 263 7.88 48.21 -23.69
C LEU A 263 7.87 49.01 -25.00
N HIS A 264 6.82 49.80 -25.23
CA HIS A 264 6.59 50.56 -26.46
C HIS A 264 7.42 51.87 -26.52
N GLU A 265 7.99 52.30 -25.41
CA GLU A 265 8.80 53.53 -25.29
C GLU A 265 10.29 53.24 -25.57
N LEU A 266 10.70 51.99 -25.38
CA LEU A 266 12.09 51.55 -25.49
C LEU A 266 12.50 51.35 -26.95
N LYS A 267 13.44 52.18 -27.43
CA LYS A 267 13.94 52.16 -28.83
C LYS A 267 15.35 51.60 -28.97
N GLN A 268 16.05 51.40 -27.86
CA GLN A 268 17.42 50.90 -27.82
C GLN A 268 17.71 50.24 -26.45
N PRO A 269 18.75 49.39 -26.35
CA PRO A 269 19.14 48.79 -25.07
C PRO A 269 19.57 49.86 -24.05
N GLU A 270 18.82 49.96 -22.96
CA GLU A 270 19.05 50.93 -21.90
C GLU A 270 18.48 50.45 -20.55
N PRO A 271 18.91 51.03 -19.41
CA PRO A 271 18.35 50.70 -18.11
C PRO A 271 16.86 51.06 -18.03
N VAL A 272 16.11 50.23 -17.30
CA VAL A 272 14.64 50.28 -17.27
C VAL A 272 14.11 51.54 -16.57
N ALA A 273 14.77 51.94 -15.48
CA ALA A 273 14.39 53.12 -14.71
C ALA A 273 15.64 53.77 -14.07
N PRO A 274 16.51 54.44 -14.86
CA PRO A 274 17.70 55.10 -14.34
C PRO A 274 17.34 56.14 -13.29
N ILE A 275 18.08 56.19 -12.17
CA ILE A 275 17.75 57.07 -11.04
C ILE A 275 17.75 58.57 -11.40
N ASP A 276 18.68 59.02 -12.26
CA ASP A 276 18.74 60.40 -12.75
C ASP A 276 17.46 60.77 -13.53
N TRP A 277 17.02 59.87 -14.41
CA TRP A 277 15.80 60.05 -15.21
C TRP A 277 14.56 60.03 -14.31
N PHE A 278 14.53 59.12 -13.34
CA PHE A 278 13.46 59.03 -12.35
C PHE A 278 13.30 60.35 -11.58
N GLN A 279 14.39 60.89 -11.02
CA GLN A 279 14.38 62.16 -10.31
C GLN A 279 13.97 63.32 -11.23
N GLN A 280 14.58 63.41 -12.42
CA GLN A 280 14.29 64.48 -13.37
C GLN A 280 12.81 64.53 -13.75
N LYS A 281 12.21 63.37 -14.03
CA LYS A 281 10.78 63.28 -14.38
C LYS A 281 9.91 63.62 -13.18
N LEU A 282 10.28 63.19 -11.98
CA LEU A 282 9.56 63.50 -10.76
C LEU A 282 9.52 65.01 -10.48
N GLU A 283 10.61 65.73 -10.76
CA GLU A 283 10.71 67.19 -10.60
C GLU A 283 9.98 67.99 -11.68
N GLN A 284 9.86 67.45 -12.90
CA GLN A 284 9.33 68.16 -14.06
C GLN A 284 7.81 68.06 -14.23
N LEU A 285 7.20 67.00 -13.70
CA LEU A 285 5.75 66.77 -13.88
C LEU A 285 4.93 67.77 -13.05
N PRO A 286 4.00 68.52 -13.65
CA PRO A 286 3.20 69.54 -12.95
C PRO A 286 2.01 68.90 -12.21
N ILE A 287 2.29 67.93 -11.34
CA ILE A 287 1.31 67.20 -10.52
C ILE A 287 1.51 67.60 -9.05
N PRO A 288 0.46 68.04 -8.33
CA PRO A 288 0.55 68.29 -6.89
C PRO A 288 0.97 67.03 -6.12
N SER A 289 1.92 67.16 -5.18
CA SER A 289 2.52 66.02 -4.49
C SER A 289 1.49 65.20 -3.70
N GLU A 290 0.43 65.85 -3.19
CA GLU A 290 -0.68 65.21 -2.48
C GLU A 290 -1.58 64.32 -3.36
N LYS A 291 -1.44 64.42 -4.69
CA LYS A 291 -2.14 63.58 -5.67
C LYS A 291 -1.23 62.57 -6.37
N LEU A 292 0.09 62.71 -6.26
CA LEU A 292 1.05 61.90 -6.99
C LEU A 292 1.34 60.56 -6.29
N ILE A 293 1.13 59.47 -7.01
CA ILE A 293 1.52 58.11 -6.63
C ILE A 293 2.63 57.65 -7.57
N VAL A 294 3.77 57.24 -7.00
CA VAL A 294 4.92 56.74 -7.76
C VAL A 294 4.75 55.25 -7.99
N SER A 295 4.60 54.83 -9.24
CA SER A 295 4.57 53.41 -9.59
C SER A 295 5.99 52.88 -9.87
N LEU A 296 6.31 51.75 -9.24
CA LEU A 296 7.58 51.04 -9.28
C LEU A 296 7.36 49.69 -9.96
N SER A 297 8.36 49.27 -10.73
CA SER A 297 8.38 47.95 -11.38
C SER A 297 9.62 47.17 -10.98
N ASN A 298 9.56 45.86 -11.17
CA ASN A 298 10.65 44.91 -10.97
C ASN A 298 10.84 44.01 -12.20
N GLU A 299 10.34 44.46 -13.35
CA GLU A 299 10.50 43.78 -14.61
C GLU A 299 11.92 43.90 -15.16
N GLY A 300 12.27 42.95 -16.03
CA GLY A 300 13.49 42.94 -16.81
C GLY A 300 13.24 42.85 -18.31
N TYR A 301 14.11 43.48 -19.09
CA TYR A 301 14.08 43.50 -20.54
C TYR A 301 15.34 42.89 -21.12
N GLU A 302 15.19 41.79 -21.87
CA GLU A 302 16.27 41.16 -22.62
C GLU A 302 16.44 41.84 -23.99
N TRP A 303 17.66 42.27 -24.28
CA TRP A 303 18.03 42.94 -25.52
C TRP A 303 19.02 42.13 -26.34
N ASP A 304 18.75 42.01 -27.65
CA ASP A 304 19.74 41.66 -28.66
C ASP A 304 20.56 42.91 -28.97
N MET A 305 21.85 42.88 -28.63
CA MET A 305 22.73 44.06 -28.72
C MET A 305 23.21 44.34 -30.15
N GLU A 306 23.14 43.37 -31.06
CA GLU A 306 23.48 43.58 -32.49
C GLU A 306 22.31 44.22 -33.23
N ARG A 307 21.11 43.66 -33.06
CA ARG A 307 19.89 44.16 -33.70
C ARG A 307 19.30 45.36 -32.99
N LYS A 308 19.74 45.63 -31.75
CA LYS A 308 19.13 46.61 -30.83
C LYS A 308 17.64 46.37 -30.68
N ALA A 309 17.26 45.10 -30.62
CA ALA A 309 15.89 44.66 -30.59
C ALA A 309 15.57 44.04 -29.24
N LEU A 310 14.40 44.35 -28.73
CA LEU A 310 13.87 43.69 -27.55
C LEU A 310 13.53 42.23 -27.88
N VAL A 311 13.93 41.32 -27.00
CA VAL A 311 13.75 39.86 -27.17
C VAL A 311 12.65 39.35 -26.26
N ASN A 312 12.73 39.65 -24.96
CA ASN A 312 11.80 39.16 -23.94
C ASN A 312 11.56 40.23 -22.86
N CYS A 313 10.36 40.23 -22.27
CA CYS A 313 10.09 40.79 -20.95
C CYS A 313 10.17 39.64 -19.93
N LEU A 314 10.80 39.86 -18.78
CA LEU A 314 11.12 38.86 -17.78
C LEU A 314 10.68 39.34 -16.39
N MET A 315 10.05 38.46 -15.62
CA MET A 315 9.78 38.68 -14.19
C MET A 315 11.07 38.55 -13.38
N PHE A 316 11.13 39.12 -12.17
CA PHE A 316 12.32 39.02 -11.31
C PHE A 316 12.81 37.57 -11.14
N HIS A 317 11.92 36.63 -10.81
CA HIS A 317 12.28 35.22 -10.64
C HIS A 317 12.77 34.55 -11.94
N GLU A 318 12.30 34.99 -13.11
CA GLU A 318 12.78 34.49 -14.41
C GLU A 318 14.18 34.99 -14.73
N VAL A 319 14.50 36.23 -14.37
CA VAL A 319 15.86 36.78 -14.46
C VAL A 319 16.81 35.98 -13.56
N MET A 320 16.40 35.68 -12.33
CA MET A 320 17.19 34.88 -11.39
C MET A 320 17.42 33.44 -11.89
N GLU A 321 16.39 32.81 -12.46
CA GLU A 321 16.47 31.47 -13.07
C GLU A 321 17.40 31.46 -14.30
N ALA A 322 17.28 32.46 -15.18
CA ALA A 322 18.15 32.62 -16.34
C ALA A 322 19.61 32.82 -15.91
N ALA A 323 19.83 33.58 -14.83
CA ALA A 323 21.16 33.79 -14.28
C ALA A 323 21.75 32.50 -13.71
N ASN A 324 20.98 31.73 -12.95
CA ASN A 324 21.45 30.50 -12.33
C ASN A 324 21.69 29.36 -13.34
N SER A 325 20.72 29.10 -14.22
CA SER A 325 20.76 28.00 -15.20
C SER A 325 21.93 28.09 -16.18
N SER A 326 22.36 29.31 -16.51
CA SER A 326 23.44 29.58 -17.46
C SER A 326 24.71 30.14 -16.80
N ASN A 327 24.79 30.10 -15.46
CA ASN A 327 25.91 30.63 -14.66
C ASN A 327 26.29 32.07 -15.04
N LEU A 328 25.28 32.92 -15.24
CA LEU A 328 25.44 34.33 -15.56
C LEU A 328 25.62 35.14 -14.28
N LYS A 329 26.34 36.25 -14.40
CA LYS A 329 26.60 37.16 -13.28
C LYS A 329 25.80 38.45 -13.45
N ALA A 330 24.93 38.74 -12.49
CA ALA A 330 24.33 40.05 -12.32
C ALA A 330 25.40 41.07 -11.91
N GLN A 331 25.35 42.22 -12.56
CA GLN A 331 26.27 43.33 -12.41
C GLN A 331 25.45 44.59 -12.11
N TRP A 332 26.08 45.58 -11.48
CA TRP A 332 25.42 46.81 -11.07
C TRP A 332 26.00 47.98 -11.85
N ASP A 333 25.16 48.78 -12.52
CA ASP A 333 25.59 50.02 -13.16
C ASP A 333 25.48 51.18 -12.17
N SER A 334 26.62 51.78 -11.82
CA SER A 334 26.67 52.79 -10.75
C SER A 334 26.04 54.13 -11.13
N ASN A 335 25.83 54.39 -12.43
CA ASN A 335 25.24 55.63 -12.93
C ASN A 335 23.71 55.59 -12.96
N SER A 336 23.12 54.50 -13.46
CA SER A 336 21.67 54.30 -13.49
C SER A 336 21.13 53.76 -12.16
N MET A 337 21.98 53.13 -11.35
CA MET A 337 21.58 52.36 -10.16
C MET A 337 20.59 51.24 -10.51
N ASN A 338 20.75 50.63 -11.68
CA ASN A 338 19.96 49.47 -12.11
C ASN A 338 20.92 48.28 -12.33
N PRO A 339 20.51 47.06 -11.96
CA PRO A 339 21.28 45.87 -12.26
C PRO A 339 21.09 45.40 -13.71
N TYR A 340 22.08 44.66 -14.21
CA TYR A 340 22.05 44.06 -15.54
C TYR A 340 22.82 42.73 -15.60
N ILE A 341 22.50 41.89 -16.58
CA ILE A 341 23.21 40.64 -16.89
C ILE A 341 23.64 40.65 -18.35
N ARG A 342 24.87 40.23 -18.64
CA ARG A 342 25.41 40.14 -20.00
C ARG A 342 25.77 38.71 -20.36
N PHE A 343 25.42 38.30 -21.56
CA PHE A 343 25.72 36.97 -22.09
C PHE A 343 25.78 36.98 -23.61
N THR A 344 26.19 35.87 -24.21
CA THR A 344 26.04 35.62 -25.65
C THR A 344 25.11 34.43 -25.85
N LYS A 345 24.22 34.50 -26.84
CA LYS A 345 23.31 33.44 -27.24
C LYS A 345 23.49 33.21 -28.74
N ASN A 346 23.94 32.02 -29.13
CA ASN A 346 24.32 31.73 -30.52
C ASN A 346 25.36 32.73 -31.07
N ASN A 347 26.34 33.11 -30.24
CA ASN A 347 27.36 34.15 -30.51
C ASN A 347 26.82 35.58 -30.69
N VAL A 348 25.52 35.83 -30.53
CA VAL A 348 24.96 37.19 -30.50
C VAL A 348 25.04 37.71 -29.06
N PRO A 349 25.55 38.92 -28.80
CA PRO A 349 25.58 39.53 -27.48
C PRO A 349 24.17 39.98 -27.03
N HIS A 350 23.81 39.61 -25.80
CA HIS A 350 22.56 39.99 -25.15
C HIS A 350 22.82 40.70 -23.81
N THR A 351 21.93 41.62 -23.45
CA THR A 351 21.91 42.26 -22.11
C THR A 351 20.50 42.22 -21.56
N ILE A 352 20.34 41.77 -20.31
CA ILE A 352 19.11 41.92 -19.55
C ILE A 352 19.31 43.10 -18.60
N TRP A 353 18.52 44.16 -18.75
CA TRP A 353 18.38 45.19 -17.71
C TRP A 353 17.16 44.85 -16.88
N PHE A 354 17.26 44.89 -15.56
CA PHE A 354 16.13 44.57 -14.70
C PHE A 354 16.08 45.47 -13.47
N LEU A 355 14.94 45.44 -12.78
CA LEU A 355 14.70 46.17 -11.55
C LEU A 355 14.50 45.17 -10.40
N ASP A 356 14.88 45.58 -9.19
CA ASP A 356 14.80 44.76 -7.99
C ASP A 356 14.57 45.60 -6.73
N ALA A 357 14.58 44.97 -5.55
CA ALA A 357 14.35 45.68 -4.30
C ALA A 357 15.45 46.71 -3.97
N ALA A 358 16.69 46.49 -4.44
CA ALA A 358 17.77 47.46 -4.27
C ALA A 358 17.51 48.73 -5.10
N THR A 359 17.03 48.55 -6.32
CA THR A 359 16.64 49.65 -7.22
C THR A 359 15.42 50.40 -6.68
N SER A 360 14.39 49.67 -6.27
CA SER A 360 13.16 50.22 -5.69
C SER A 360 13.44 50.99 -4.40
N TYR A 361 14.41 50.55 -3.58
CA TYR A 361 14.82 51.26 -2.36
C TYR A 361 15.36 52.66 -2.68
N ASN A 362 16.21 52.78 -3.70
CA ASN A 362 16.75 54.08 -4.12
C ASN A 362 15.65 54.98 -4.69
N GLN A 363 14.75 54.45 -5.51
CA GLN A 363 13.63 55.20 -6.09
C GLN A 363 12.66 55.71 -5.02
N ILE A 364 12.29 54.87 -4.05
CA ILE A 364 11.41 55.26 -2.94
C ILE A 364 12.06 56.35 -2.09
N LYS A 365 13.37 56.29 -1.89
CA LYS A 365 14.10 57.34 -1.16
C LYS A 365 14.05 58.69 -1.87
N VAL A 366 14.18 58.70 -3.20
CA VAL A 366 13.98 59.91 -4.02
C VAL A 366 12.52 60.37 -3.96
N ALA A 367 11.56 59.45 -4.02
CA ALA A 367 10.14 59.77 -3.94
C ALA A 367 9.78 60.45 -2.61
N LEU A 368 10.33 59.97 -1.49
CA LEU A 368 10.13 60.58 -0.17
C LEU A 368 10.60 62.04 -0.12
N THR A 369 11.71 62.41 -0.75
CA THR A 369 12.19 63.80 -0.71
C THR A 369 11.29 64.78 -1.46
N HIS A 370 10.34 64.29 -2.25
CA HIS A 370 9.38 65.07 -3.04
C HIS A 370 7.96 65.06 -2.46
N ASP A 371 7.79 64.55 -1.23
CA ASP A 371 6.50 64.52 -0.51
C ASP A 371 5.37 63.84 -1.30
N VAL A 372 5.69 62.81 -2.08
CA VAL A 372 4.69 62.07 -2.85
C VAL A 372 3.67 61.43 -1.92
N LYS A 373 2.43 61.31 -2.39
CA LYS A 373 1.32 60.79 -1.58
C LYS A 373 1.45 59.31 -1.25
N GLY A 374 2.01 58.53 -2.17
CA GLY A 374 2.11 57.08 -2.03
C GLY A 374 2.91 56.40 -3.14
N ILE A 375 2.92 55.07 -3.08
CA ILE A 375 3.62 54.21 -4.05
C ILE A 375 2.71 53.12 -4.60
N ALA A 376 2.95 52.72 -5.84
CA ALA A 376 2.29 51.58 -6.46
C ALA A 376 3.31 50.53 -6.89
N ILE A 377 2.98 49.26 -6.75
CA ILE A 377 3.79 48.12 -7.22
C ILE A 377 3.12 47.58 -8.49
N ASP A 378 3.80 47.77 -9.63
CA ASP A 378 3.34 47.44 -10.98
C ASP A 378 4.25 46.36 -11.59
N GLN A 379 3.88 45.07 -11.53
CA GLN A 379 2.65 44.49 -10.96
C GLN A 379 2.95 43.42 -9.90
N LEU A 380 1.94 43.07 -9.11
CA LEU A 380 2.06 42.06 -8.06
C LEU A 380 2.51 40.71 -8.65
N GLY A 381 3.46 40.06 -7.97
CA GLY A 381 4.06 38.79 -8.38
C GLY A 381 5.35 38.94 -9.19
N TYR A 382 5.57 40.12 -9.79
CA TYR A 382 6.71 40.37 -10.67
C TYR A 382 7.90 40.93 -9.88
N GLU A 383 7.66 41.31 -8.62
CA GLU A 383 8.64 41.90 -7.73
C GLU A 383 9.68 40.98 -7.13
N ASP A 384 10.83 41.58 -6.80
CA ASP A 384 11.74 41.04 -5.80
C ASP A 384 11.02 41.04 -4.44
N PRO A 385 10.82 39.87 -3.79
CA PRO A 385 10.15 39.78 -2.49
C PRO A 385 10.76 40.64 -1.39
N GLY A 386 12.05 41.00 -1.52
CA GLY A 386 12.73 41.94 -0.62
C GLY A 386 12.06 43.31 -0.56
N LEU A 387 11.29 43.71 -1.57
CA LEU A 387 10.50 44.94 -1.64
C LEU A 387 9.56 45.07 -0.42
N TRP A 388 8.83 44.01 -0.11
CA TRP A 388 7.81 44.01 0.93
C TRP A 388 8.38 44.12 2.35
N LYS A 389 9.65 43.72 2.55
CA LYS A 389 10.34 43.84 3.84
C LYS A 389 10.45 45.29 4.33
N TYR A 390 10.38 46.26 3.42
CA TYR A 390 10.44 47.67 3.78
C TYR A 390 9.18 48.47 3.41
N VAL A 391 8.31 47.94 2.52
CA VAL A 391 7.01 48.55 2.19
C VAL A 391 5.90 48.17 3.18
N SER A 392 6.09 47.16 4.04
CA SER A 392 5.06 46.57 4.93
C SER A 392 4.52 47.44 6.09
N ASN A 393 5.04 48.65 6.30
CA ASN A 393 4.59 49.55 7.37
C ASN A 393 4.65 51.00 6.93
N THR A 394 4.11 51.88 7.77
CA THR A 394 4.24 53.31 7.53
C THR A 394 5.71 53.73 7.38
N PHE A 395 6.07 54.10 6.15
CA PHE A 395 7.46 54.26 5.74
C PHE A 395 8.00 55.64 6.13
N THR A 396 9.17 55.72 6.76
CA THR A 396 9.83 57.00 7.09
C THR A 396 11.29 57.00 6.66
N MET A 397 11.80 58.19 6.32
CA MET A 397 13.19 58.39 5.89
C MET A 397 14.26 57.94 6.92
N GLU A 398 13.90 57.85 8.21
CA GLU A 398 14.79 57.47 9.32
C GLU A 398 14.78 55.96 9.64
N SER A 399 13.85 55.20 9.07
CA SER A 399 13.68 53.75 9.31
C SER A 399 14.64 52.85 8.52
N THR A 400 15.66 53.42 7.87
CA THR A 400 16.52 52.77 6.87
C THR A 400 17.65 51.91 7.44
N SER A 401 17.34 50.93 8.27
CA SER A 401 18.21 49.76 8.50
C SER A 401 17.66 48.57 7.71
N VAL A 402 17.82 48.59 6.38
CA VAL A 402 17.18 47.59 5.53
C VAL A 402 18.08 46.36 5.37
N ASN A 403 17.60 45.21 5.80
CA ASN A 403 18.22 43.92 5.51
C ASN A 403 17.63 43.36 4.20
N LEU A 404 18.22 43.75 3.07
CA LEU A 404 17.93 43.17 1.75
C LEU A 404 18.83 41.97 1.42
N GLU A 405 19.75 41.56 2.30
CA GLU A 405 20.76 40.56 1.97
C GLU A 405 20.16 39.17 1.69
N ASN A 406 19.10 38.81 2.41
CA ASN A 406 18.40 37.52 2.22
C ASN A 406 17.14 37.71 1.38
N ILE A 407 17.07 36.97 0.27
CA ILE A 407 15.94 36.98 -0.65
C ILE A 407 15.16 35.69 -0.42
N GLU A 408 13.99 35.83 0.22
CA GLU A 408 13.07 34.73 0.48
C GLU A 408 12.30 34.37 -0.79
N ASN A 409 11.87 33.11 -0.89
CA ASN A 409 10.97 32.65 -1.95
C ASN A 409 9.58 32.41 -1.38
N PRO A 410 8.69 33.43 -1.41
CA PRO A 410 7.33 33.28 -0.94
C PRO A 410 6.40 32.66 -1.99
N ILE A 411 6.90 32.39 -3.21
CA ILE A 411 6.11 31.90 -4.36
C ILE A 411 6.08 30.36 -4.34
N PRO A 412 4.90 29.72 -4.54
CA PRO A 412 4.72 28.28 -4.56
C PRO A 412 5.42 27.60 -5.75
N VAL A 413 5.27 26.29 -5.81
CA VAL A 413 5.67 25.46 -6.96
C VAL A 413 5.03 26.02 -8.24
N MET A 414 5.87 26.33 -9.22
CA MET A 414 5.42 26.83 -10.52
C MET A 414 5.28 25.68 -11.52
N THR A 415 4.36 25.79 -12.46
CA THR A 415 4.27 24.83 -13.57
C THR A 415 4.79 25.46 -14.86
N LYS A 416 5.60 24.72 -15.62
CA LYS A 416 6.18 25.20 -16.89
C LYS A 416 6.07 24.15 -17.98
N GLY A 417 5.73 24.59 -19.18
CA GLY A 417 5.54 23.69 -20.32
C GLY A 417 4.17 23.03 -20.30
N ASN A 418 3.92 22.18 -21.30
CA ASN A 418 2.63 21.53 -21.52
C ASN A 418 2.85 20.03 -21.78
N GLY A 419 1.86 19.22 -21.41
CA GLY A 419 1.83 17.77 -21.60
C GLY A 419 1.96 16.97 -20.30
N GLU A 420 1.86 15.64 -20.43
CA GLU A 420 1.70 14.73 -19.29
C GLU A 420 3.00 14.03 -18.87
N ILE A 421 4.15 14.35 -19.46
CA ILE A 421 5.45 13.85 -19.00
C ILE A 421 6.03 14.85 -18.01
N ILE A 422 6.13 14.46 -16.74
CA ILE A 422 6.36 15.37 -15.63
C ILE A 422 7.76 15.16 -15.06
N ARG A 423 8.48 16.26 -14.88
CA ARG A 423 9.74 16.32 -14.13
C ARG A 423 9.72 17.47 -13.15
N LEU A 424 10.47 17.33 -12.07
CA LEU A 424 10.64 18.38 -11.08
C LEU A 424 12.02 19.01 -11.27
N SER A 425 12.08 20.32 -11.54
CA SER A 425 13.35 21.04 -11.70
C SER A 425 13.75 21.76 -10.41
N GLY A 426 14.96 21.49 -9.93
CA GLY A 426 15.63 22.22 -8.85
C GLY A 426 15.02 22.03 -7.45
N ILE A 427 15.87 22.05 -6.43
CA ILE A 427 15.44 22.22 -5.04
C ILE A 427 15.25 23.73 -4.84
N SER A 428 14.10 24.19 -4.34
CA SER A 428 13.91 25.60 -4.00
C SER A 428 15.07 26.10 -3.15
N GLN A 429 15.53 27.28 -3.49
CA GLN A 429 16.74 27.83 -2.93
C GLN A 429 16.53 29.29 -2.60
N GLU A 430 16.76 29.67 -1.35
CA GLU A 430 16.81 31.08 -0.95
C GLU A 430 17.99 31.82 -1.62
N GLY A 431 17.73 33.06 -2.01
CA GLY A 431 18.72 33.95 -2.60
C GLY A 431 19.54 34.68 -1.54
N LYS A 432 20.74 35.11 -1.93
CA LYS A 432 21.60 35.94 -1.10
C LYS A 432 22.33 36.98 -1.95
N ARG A 433 22.23 38.24 -1.55
CA ARG A 433 22.96 39.37 -2.11
C ARG A 433 23.69 40.14 -1.03
N LYS A 434 24.61 41.00 -1.46
CA LYS A 434 25.30 41.98 -0.64
C LYS A 434 25.10 43.35 -1.25
N ILE A 435 24.63 44.29 -0.44
CA ILE A 435 24.46 45.69 -0.84
C ILE A 435 25.54 46.57 -0.21
N THR A 436 25.89 47.68 -0.86
CA THR A 436 26.82 48.69 -0.35
C THR A 436 26.14 50.04 -0.36
N LEU A 437 26.13 50.74 0.78
CA LEU A 437 25.56 52.08 0.90
C LEU A 437 26.64 53.15 0.67
N ASP A 438 26.27 54.28 0.06
CA ASP A 438 27.10 55.48 0.03
C ASP A 438 26.91 56.36 1.28
N SER A 439 27.56 57.53 1.31
CA SER A 439 27.50 58.50 2.41
C SER A 439 26.10 59.02 2.69
N ASP A 440 25.26 59.09 1.66
CA ASP A 440 23.90 59.61 1.74
C ASP A 440 22.90 58.49 2.04
N GLY A 441 23.35 57.24 2.05
CA GLY A 441 22.60 56.03 2.38
C GLY A 441 21.82 55.44 1.20
N PHE A 442 22.20 55.76 -0.04
CA PHE A 442 21.73 55.07 -1.25
C PHE A 442 22.52 53.79 -1.46
N ILE A 443 21.88 52.79 -2.06
CA ILE A 443 22.57 51.60 -2.51
C ILE A 443 23.39 51.97 -3.75
N SER A 444 24.71 51.98 -3.58
CA SER A 444 25.68 52.35 -4.63
C SER A 444 26.24 51.14 -5.36
N ASN A 445 26.05 49.93 -4.83
CA ASN A 445 26.44 48.68 -5.46
C ASN A 445 25.68 47.48 -4.87
N GLU A 446 25.45 46.48 -5.71
CA GLU A 446 24.83 45.20 -5.35
C GLU A 446 25.61 44.04 -5.97
N VAL A 447 25.76 42.95 -5.20
CA VAL A 447 26.38 41.71 -5.67
C VAL A 447 25.54 40.52 -5.22
N TYR A 448 25.02 39.77 -6.18
CA TYR A 448 24.38 38.49 -5.93
C TYR A 448 25.45 37.42 -5.64
N HIS A 449 25.36 36.80 -4.47
CA HIS A 449 26.17 35.64 -4.08
C HIS A 449 25.49 34.31 -4.43
N LYS A 450 24.15 34.31 -4.44
CA LYS A 450 23.31 33.15 -4.68
C LYS A 450 21.96 33.65 -5.20
N TYR A 451 21.49 33.11 -6.31
CA TYR A 451 20.19 33.48 -6.87
C TYR A 451 19.07 32.69 -6.17
N PRO A 452 17.92 33.32 -5.91
CA PRO A 452 16.73 32.61 -5.46
C PRO A 452 16.15 31.74 -6.59
N LEU A 453 15.75 30.49 -6.29
CA LEU A 453 15.18 29.55 -7.26
C LEU A 453 13.85 28.96 -6.78
N LEU A 454 12.88 28.87 -7.68
CA LEU A 454 11.58 28.26 -7.43
C LEU A 454 11.61 26.76 -7.76
N HIS A 455 10.67 25.99 -7.18
CA HIS A 455 10.39 24.64 -7.68
C HIS A 455 9.58 24.78 -8.97
N TYR A 456 9.95 24.06 -10.03
CA TYR A 456 9.07 23.89 -11.18
C TYR A 456 8.62 22.45 -11.37
N ILE A 457 7.32 22.27 -11.58
CA ILE A 457 6.75 21.12 -12.28
C ILE A 457 6.92 21.41 -13.77
N GLU A 458 7.92 20.80 -14.38
CA GLU A 458 8.14 20.86 -15.80
C GLU A 458 7.30 19.78 -16.50
N LYS A 459 6.38 20.24 -17.35
CA LYS A 459 5.47 19.43 -18.16
C LYS A 459 5.99 19.37 -19.59
N TYR A 460 6.12 18.16 -20.12
CA TYR A 460 6.61 17.86 -21.47
C TYR A 460 5.64 16.96 -22.21
N GLY A 461 5.76 16.90 -23.53
CA GLY A 461 4.95 16.02 -24.39
C GLY A 461 3.68 16.65 -24.95
N GLY A 462 3.40 17.92 -24.63
CA GLY A 462 2.36 18.70 -25.29
C GLY A 462 2.70 18.89 -26.76
N SER A 463 1.76 18.56 -27.65
CA SER A 463 2.00 18.54 -29.09
C SER A 463 0.82 19.19 -29.82
N PRO A 464 1.03 20.24 -30.65
CA PRO A 464 -0.04 20.77 -31.50
C PRO A 464 -0.48 19.75 -32.57
N ASP A 465 0.37 18.78 -32.89
CA ASP A 465 0.01 17.65 -33.75
C ASP A 465 -0.97 16.74 -33.03
N LYS A 466 -1.98 16.21 -33.73
CA LYS A 466 -2.95 15.21 -33.23
C LYS A 466 -2.27 13.87 -32.93
N LYS A 467 -1.40 13.82 -31.93
CA LYS A 467 -0.75 12.61 -31.41
C LYS A 467 -1.48 12.16 -30.14
N ILE A 468 -1.61 10.85 -29.97
CA ILE A 468 -2.27 10.25 -28.80
C ILE A 468 -1.53 8.99 -28.35
N VAL A 469 -1.45 8.79 -27.03
CA VAL A 469 -0.91 7.58 -26.39
C VAL A 469 -2.06 6.86 -25.71
N LEU A 470 -2.15 5.55 -25.90
CA LEU A 470 -2.97 4.69 -25.03
C LEU A 470 -2.09 4.16 -23.91
N SER A 471 -2.55 4.28 -22.67
CA SER A 471 -1.88 3.72 -21.50
C SER A 471 -2.79 2.79 -20.70
N PHE A 472 -2.20 1.78 -20.06
CA PHE A 472 -2.90 0.76 -19.27
C PHE A 472 -2.25 0.55 -17.91
N ASP A 473 -3.02 0.70 -16.84
CA ASP A 473 -2.56 0.56 -15.45
C ASP A 473 -3.10 -0.72 -14.79
N ASP A 474 -2.49 -1.10 -13.67
CA ASP A 474 -2.78 -2.24 -12.78
C ASP A 474 -2.35 -3.63 -13.24
N GLY A 475 -1.97 -3.78 -14.50
CA GLY A 475 -1.65 -5.05 -15.13
C GLY A 475 -0.35 -5.71 -14.68
N PRO A 476 -0.08 -6.95 -15.15
CA PRO A 476 -0.93 -7.74 -16.07
C PRO A 476 -1.99 -8.62 -15.37
N ASP A 477 -3.16 -8.76 -15.98
CA ASP A 477 -4.22 -9.70 -15.62
C ASP A 477 -4.36 -10.83 -16.67
N PRO A 478 -4.51 -12.11 -16.28
CA PRO A 478 -4.56 -13.23 -17.22
C PRO A 478 -5.85 -13.31 -18.06
N ALA A 479 -6.93 -12.63 -17.66
CA ALA A 479 -8.21 -12.63 -18.36
C ALA A 479 -8.36 -11.46 -19.33
N PHE A 480 -7.79 -10.30 -19.01
CA PHE A 480 -8.02 -9.04 -19.75
C PHE A 480 -6.80 -8.57 -20.56
N THR A 481 -5.60 -8.52 -19.98
CA THR A 481 -4.38 -8.03 -20.68
C THR A 481 -4.12 -8.75 -22.02
N PRO A 482 -4.24 -10.09 -22.14
CA PRO A 482 -4.05 -10.76 -23.43
C PRO A 482 -5.04 -10.33 -24.51
N LYS A 483 -6.31 -10.05 -24.13
CA LYS A 483 -7.34 -9.60 -25.08
C LYS A 483 -7.06 -8.17 -25.55
N ILE A 484 -6.60 -7.30 -24.65
CA ILE A 484 -6.17 -5.93 -24.98
C ILE A 484 -5.00 -5.99 -25.97
N LEU A 485 -3.98 -6.81 -25.69
CA LEU A 485 -2.84 -7.00 -26.61
C LEU A 485 -3.28 -7.54 -27.98
N ASP A 486 -4.24 -8.46 -28.03
CA ASP A 486 -4.79 -8.97 -29.29
C ASP A 486 -5.48 -7.84 -30.10
N ILE A 487 -6.23 -6.95 -29.44
CA ILE A 487 -6.86 -5.79 -30.08
C ILE A 487 -5.81 -4.80 -30.59
N LEU A 488 -4.84 -4.43 -29.75
CA LEU A 488 -3.76 -3.51 -30.12
C LEU A 488 -2.94 -4.03 -31.31
N SER A 489 -2.63 -5.33 -31.30
CA SER A 489 -1.94 -6.00 -32.41
C SER A 489 -2.75 -5.95 -33.71
N LYS A 490 -4.06 -6.24 -33.63
CA LYS A 490 -4.97 -6.18 -34.79
C LYS A 490 -5.06 -4.76 -35.37
N GLU A 491 -5.11 -3.76 -34.50
CA GLU A 491 -5.21 -2.35 -34.88
C GLU A 491 -3.87 -1.69 -35.23
N GLN A 492 -2.76 -2.42 -35.06
CA GLN A 492 -1.37 -1.96 -35.24
C GLN A 492 -1.01 -0.75 -34.37
N VAL A 493 -1.54 -0.72 -33.15
CA VAL A 493 -1.33 0.36 -32.18
C VAL A 493 -0.36 -0.10 -31.09
N ARG A 494 0.62 0.76 -30.78
CA ARG A 494 1.49 0.60 -29.60
C ARG A 494 0.92 1.41 -28.43
N ALA A 495 1.26 1.00 -27.22
CA ALA A 495 0.70 1.52 -25.97
C ALA A 495 1.75 1.46 -24.86
N SER A 496 1.50 2.15 -23.74
CA SER A 496 2.33 2.16 -22.54
C SER A 496 1.62 1.41 -21.41
N PHE A 497 2.26 0.42 -20.79
CA PHE A 497 1.68 -0.36 -19.69
C PHE A 497 2.40 -0.05 -18.38
N PHE A 498 1.69 0.42 -17.35
CA PHE A 498 2.24 0.67 -16.03
C PHE A 498 1.96 -0.52 -15.13
N ILE A 499 3.03 -1.24 -14.78
CA ILE A 499 2.96 -2.61 -14.27
C ILE A 499 3.01 -2.63 -12.75
N VAL A 500 2.05 -3.33 -12.14
CA VAL A 500 2.09 -3.68 -10.72
C VAL A 500 2.96 -4.92 -10.54
N GLY A 501 4.03 -4.79 -9.76
CA GLY A 501 5.05 -5.84 -9.62
C GLY A 501 4.49 -7.18 -9.12
N GLN A 502 3.56 -7.19 -8.16
CA GLN A 502 2.93 -8.43 -7.68
C GLN A 502 2.18 -9.18 -8.80
N LYS A 503 1.57 -8.46 -9.74
CA LYS A 503 0.85 -9.05 -10.88
C LYS A 503 1.84 -9.64 -11.89
N ALA A 504 2.89 -8.89 -12.20
CA ALA A 504 3.96 -9.37 -13.09
C ALA A 504 4.69 -10.61 -12.52
N ALA A 505 4.79 -10.73 -11.20
CA ALA A 505 5.42 -11.88 -10.55
C ALA A 505 4.60 -13.15 -10.77
N LEU A 506 3.27 -13.03 -10.80
CA LEU A 506 2.36 -14.15 -11.05
C LEU A 506 2.21 -14.47 -12.54
N TYR A 507 2.33 -13.47 -13.43
CA TYR A 507 2.10 -13.61 -14.88
C TYR A 507 3.27 -13.11 -15.73
N PRO A 508 4.50 -13.65 -15.56
CA PRO A 508 5.69 -13.17 -16.25
C PRO A 508 5.62 -13.32 -17.77
N ASP A 509 4.90 -14.33 -18.28
CA ASP A 509 4.74 -14.57 -19.72
C ASP A 509 3.95 -13.45 -20.41
N ILE A 510 2.98 -12.85 -19.70
CA ILE A 510 2.19 -11.72 -20.21
C ILE A 510 3.05 -10.46 -20.26
N LEU A 511 3.82 -10.18 -19.21
CA LEU A 511 4.76 -9.05 -19.22
C LEU A 511 5.80 -9.20 -20.34
N GLN A 512 6.32 -10.41 -20.56
CA GLN A 512 7.23 -10.68 -21.67
C GLN A 512 6.56 -10.48 -23.04
N ARG A 513 5.28 -10.82 -23.16
CA ARG A 513 4.46 -10.58 -24.36
C ARG A 513 4.30 -9.07 -24.62
N ILE A 514 3.95 -8.28 -23.61
CA ILE A 514 3.85 -6.80 -23.69
C ILE A 514 5.15 -6.23 -24.28
N HIS A 515 6.31 -6.60 -23.73
CA HIS A 515 7.59 -6.15 -24.24
C HIS A 515 7.83 -6.60 -25.69
N ARG A 516 7.63 -7.89 -25.99
CA ARG A 516 7.94 -8.49 -27.31
C ARG A 516 7.12 -7.86 -28.44
N GLU A 517 5.87 -7.47 -28.15
CA GLU A 517 4.97 -6.83 -29.12
C GLU A 517 5.26 -5.34 -29.32
N GLY A 518 6.28 -4.80 -28.64
CA GLY A 518 6.83 -3.45 -28.88
C GLY A 518 6.17 -2.35 -28.05
N HIS A 519 5.37 -2.71 -27.04
CA HIS A 519 4.78 -1.77 -26.09
C HIS A 519 5.83 -1.24 -25.11
N GLU A 520 5.57 -0.07 -24.54
CA GLU A 520 6.35 0.49 -23.43
C GLU A 520 5.87 -0.10 -22.11
N ILE A 521 6.80 -0.23 -21.16
CA ILE A 521 6.52 -0.73 -19.82
C ILE A 521 7.00 0.33 -18.84
N GLY A 522 6.11 0.81 -17.97
CA GLY A 522 6.42 1.67 -16.84
C GLY A 522 6.23 0.93 -15.51
N ASN A 523 6.81 1.51 -14.46
CA ASN A 523 6.67 1.03 -13.09
C ASN A 523 5.39 1.62 -12.47
N HIS A 524 4.59 0.80 -11.79
CA HIS A 524 3.39 1.22 -11.05
C HIS A 524 3.43 0.73 -9.60
N THR A 525 4.61 0.74 -8.98
CA THR A 525 4.94 0.12 -7.67
C THR A 525 4.77 -1.40 -7.66
N PHE A 526 5.12 -2.06 -6.55
CA PHE A 526 5.05 -3.51 -6.44
C PHE A 526 3.68 -3.98 -5.93
N SER A 527 3.18 -3.32 -4.88
CA SER A 527 1.94 -3.65 -4.20
C SER A 527 0.76 -2.73 -4.52
N HIS A 528 0.94 -1.75 -5.42
CA HIS A 528 -0.04 -0.70 -5.70
C HIS A 528 -0.27 0.20 -4.47
N SER A 529 0.84 0.61 -3.82
CA SER A 529 0.81 1.47 -2.63
C SER A 529 0.61 2.94 -3.00
N ASP A 530 -0.04 3.69 -2.11
CA ASP A 530 -0.08 5.15 -2.20
C ASP A 530 1.25 5.71 -1.71
N ILE A 531 2.00 6.33 -2.63
CA ILE A 531 3.34 6.82 -2.35
C ILE A 531 3.37 8.03 -1.41
N THR A 532 2.24 8.72 -1.23
CA THR A 532 2.13 9.86 -0.32
C THR A 532 2.07 9.41 1.14
N GLU A 533 1.66 8.16 1.38
CA GLU A 533 1.66 7.53 2.71
C GLU A 533 2.95 6.74 2.99
N ASP A 534 3.76 6.49 1.95
CA ASP A 534 4.95 5.66 2.05
C ASP A 534 6.14 6.40 2.68
N SER A 535 6.86 5.71 3.58
CA SER A 535 8.19 6.18 3.99
C SER A 535 9.18 6.10 2.82
N PRO A 536 10.27 6.91 2.80
CA PRO A 536 11.25 6.88 1.70
C PRO A 536 11.83 5.49 1.41
N LYS A 537 12.01 4.66 2.45
CA LYS A 537 12.49 3.27 2.31
C LYS A 537 11.46 2.33 1.73
N MET A 538 10.18 2.58 2.00
CA MET A 538 9.07 1.80 1.45
C MET A 538 8.91 2.11 -0.03
N LEU A 539 8.84 3.38 -0.41
CA LEU A 539 8.84 3.82 -1.81
C LEU A 539 10.02 3.23 -2.59
N GLN A 540 11.23 3.28 -2.01
CA GLN A 540 12.42 2.67 -2.59
C GLN A 540 12.24 1.16 -2.82
N ALA A 541 11.74 0.43 -1.82
CA ALA A 541 11.56 -1.02 -1.89
C ALA A 541 10.47 -1.41 -2.91
N GLU A 542 9.38 -0.65 -2.99
CA GLU A 542 8.28 -0.80 -3.94
C GLU A 542 8.78 -0.64 -5.38
N LEU A 543 9.42 0.49 -5.69
CA LEU A 543 9.95 0.77 -7.02
C LEU A 543 11.06 -0.21 -7.42
N ASN A 544 12.01 -0.50 -6.52
CA ASN A 544 13.09 -1.44 -6.82
C ASN A 544 12.57 -2.87 -7.02
N SER A 545 11.56 -3.31 -6.26
CA SER A 545 10.96 -4.65 -6.45
C SER A 545 10.40 -4.81 -7.87
N THR A 546 9.59 -3.84 -8.32
CA THR A 546 9.01 -3.87 -9.66
C THR A 546 10.06 -3.73 -10.75
N GLN A 547 11.06 -2.86 -10.56
CA GLN A 547 12.15 -2.71 -11.52
C GLN A 547 12.95 -4.00 -11.71
N ARG A 548 13.34 -4.67 -10.62
CA ARG A 548 14.10 -5.92 -10.65
C ARG A 548 13.31 -7.02 -11.37
N LEU A 549 12.00 -7.03 -11.18
CA LEU A 549 11.11 -7.96 -11.85
C LEU A 549 10.99 -7.68 -13.35
N ILE A 550 10.82 -6.41 -13.75
CA ILE A 550 10.82 -5.99 -15.17
C ILE A 550 12.15 -6.37 -15.84
N GLN A 551 13.29 -6.07 -15.20
CA GLN A 551 14.63 -6.44 -15.67
C GLN A 551 14.77 -7.96 -15.83
N GLN A 552 14.32 -8.73 -14.85
CA GLN A 552 14.41 -10.19 -14.83
C GLN A 552 13.57 -10.88 -15.92
N ILE A 553 12.46 -10.27 -16.33
CA ILE A 553 11.53 -10.84 -17.30
C ILE A 553 11.85 -10.36 -18.73
N THR A 554 12.17 -9.08 -18.90
CA THR A 554 12.31 -8.45 -20.21
C THR A 554 13.77 -8.26 -20.66
N GLY A 555 14.72 -8.34 -19.72
CA GLY A 555 16.13 -7.99 -19.97
C GLY A 555 16.39 -6.49 -20.10
N HIS A 556 15.40 -5.64 -19.84
CA HIS A 556 15.47 -4.19 -19.92
C HIS A 556 14.99 -3.56 -18.61
N SER A 557 15.57 -2.42 -18.27
CA SER A 557 15.05 -1.51 -17.25
C SER A 557 13.90 -0.68 -17.83
N THR A 558 13.16 0.02 -16.98
CA THR A 558 12.32 1.15 -17.38
C THR A 558 12.69 2.40 -16.59
N THR A 559 12.59 3.56 -17.23
CA THR A 559 12.62 4.88 -16.58
C THR A 559 11.21 5.47 -16.45
N LEU A 560 10.20 4.87 -17.08
CA LEU A 560 8.82 5.32 -17.00
C LEU A 560 8.21 4.92 -15.66
N TYR A 561 7.50 5.84 -15.03
CA TYR A 561 6.84 5.63 -13.75
C TYR A 561 5.50 6.36 -13.74
N ARG A 562 4.48 5.70 -13.19
CA ARG A 562 3.22 6.36 -12.84
C ARG A 562 2.90 5.98 -11.39
N PRO A 563 2.76 6.94 -10.47
CA PRO A 563 2.32 6.66 -9.11
C PRO A 563 0.88 6.14 -9.09
N PRO A 564 0.54 5.13 -8.28
CA PRO A 564 -0.84 4.79 -7.98
C PRO A 564 -1.59 5.99 -7.40
N TYR A 565 -2.87 6.12 -7.75
CA TYR A 565 -3.81 7.18 -7.31
C TYR A 565 -3.47 8.62 -7.74
N THR A 566 -2.32 8.87 -8.35
CA THR A 566 -1.95 10.19 -8.88
C THR A 566 -1.93 10.14 -10.40
N ILE A 567 -2.94 10.75 -11.01
CA ILE A 567 -3.05 10.88 -12.46
C ILE A 567 -2.29 12.13 -12.94
N ASP A 568 -2.41 13.24 -12.20
CA ASP A 568 -1.80 14.52 -12.52
C ASP A 568 -1.11 15.12 -11.29
N LEU A 569 0.02 15.80 -11.53
CA LEU A 569 0.74 16.50 -10.48
C LEU A 569 0.44 18.00 -10.57
N GLU A 570 -0.52 18.44 -9.78
CA GLU A 570 -0.85 19.85 -9.57
C GLU A 570 -0.84 20.09 -8.06
N SER A 571 0.26 20.65 -7.54
CA SER A 571 0.39 20.96 -6.12
C SER A 571 1.13 22.27 -5.95
N ASP A 572 0.58 23.13 -5.11
CA ASP A 572 1.22 24.37 -4.67
C ASP A 572 2.16 24.11 -3.46
N SER A 573 2.16 22.88 -2.92
CA SER A 573 2.91 22.47 -1.73
C SER A 573 4.21 21.74 -2.08
N THR A 574 5.33 22.23 -1.54
CA THR A 574 6.63 21.59 -1.73
C THR A 574 6.76 20.26 -0.98
N GLU A 575 6.03 20.08 0.12
CA GLU A 575 6.05 18.83 0.90
C GLU A 575 5.39 17.68 0.14
N GLU A 576 4.31 17.95 -0.60
CA GLU A 576 3.63 16.95 -1.42
C GLU A 576 4.47 16.45 -2.60
N LEU A 577 5.46 17.25 -3.04
CA LEU A 577 6.36 16.89 -4.13
C LEU A 577 7.51 15.95 -3.71
N VAL A 578 7.78 15.79 -2.41
CA VAL A 578 8.94 15.04 -1.91
C VAL A 578 8.99 13.58 -2.40
N PRO A 579 7.90 12.79 -2.38
CA PRO A 579 7.90 11.42 -2.90
C PRO A 579 8.23 11.35 -4.39
N TYR A 580 7.77 12.34 -5.17
CA TYR A 580 8.03 12.44 -6.61
C TYR A 580 9.49 12.80 -6.88
N LEU A 581 10.07 13.73 -6.12
CA LEU A 581 11.50 14.05 -6.18
C LEU A 581 12.35 12.81 -5.89
N GLN A 582 12.01 12.03 -4.87
CA GLN A 582 12.70 10.78 -4.54
C GLN A 582 12.63 9.77 -5.68
N SER A 583 11.47 9.60 -6.31
CA SER A 583 11.34 8.72 -7.48
C SER A 583 12.19 9.22 -8.66
N GLN A 584 12.28 10.53 -8.86
CA GLN A 584 13.11 11.14 -9.90
C GLN A 584 14.61 10.98 -9.62
N GLU A 585 15.05 11.10 -8.37
CA GLU A 585 16.43 10.83 -7.94
C GLU A 585 16.83 9.36 -8.15
N MET A 586 15.85 8.44 -8.10
CA MET A 586 16.03 7.04 -8.48
C MET A 586 16.13 6.83 -10.01
N GLY A 587 15.92 7.89 -10.81
CA GLY A 587 16.02 7.89 -12.27
C GLY A 587 14.70 7.67 -13.00
N TYR A 588 13.56 7.76 -12.31
CA TYR A 588 12.25 7.66 -12.94
C TYR A 588 11.78 9.00 -13.52
N THR A 589 11.00 8.91 -14.59
CA THR A 589 10.26 10.00 -15.24
C THR A 589 8.79 9.72 -15.06
N MET A 590 8.07 10.67 -14.44
CA MET A 590 6.65 10.52 -14.17
C MET A 590 5.85 10.71 -15.47
N VAL A 591 4.82 9.88 -15.64
CA VAL A 591 3.86 9.96 -16.75
C VAL A 591 2.46 10.07 -16.19
N GLY A 592 1.84 11.24 -16.36
CA GLY A 592 0.43 11.48 -16.04
C GLY A 592 -0.52 11.05 -17.15
N ALA A 593 -1.78 11.49 -17.07
CA ALA A 593 -2.78 11.28 -18.12
C ALA A 593 -4.03 12.17 -17.94
N TYR A 594 -4.16 13.25 -18.73
CA TYR A 594 -5.32 14.15 -18.62
C TYR A 594 -6.63 13.55 -19.15
N ILE A 595 -6.58 12.48 -19.95
CA ILE A 595 -7.77 11.82 -20.48
C ILE A 595 -8.06 10.57 -19.64
N ASP A 596 -8.88 10.72 -18.59
CA ASP A 596 -9.36 9.62 -17.73
C ASP A 596 -10.86 9.30 -18.01
N PRO A 597 -11.17 8.21 -18.73
CA PRO A 597 -12.53 7.77 -18.99
C PRO A 597 -13.24 7.15 -17.76
N LYS A 598 -12.52 6.95 -16.65
CA LYS A 598 -12.98 6.28 -15.41
C LYS A 598 -13.48 4.86 -15.65
N ASP A 599 -12.80 4.13 -16.54
CA ASP A 599 -13.14 2.74 -16.91
C ASP A 599 -13.06 1.77 -15.72
N TRP A 600 -12.33 2.14 -14.66
CA TRP A 600 -12.29 1.41 -13.40
C TRP A 600 -13.64 1.41 -12.64
N ASN A 601 -14.45 2.47 -12.81
CA ASN A 601 -15.73 2.69 -12.11
C ASN A 601 -16.96 2.41 -13.01
N VAL A 602 -16.84 2.71 -14.30
CA VAL A 602 -17.96 2.63 -15.26
C VAL A 602 -18.06 1.23 -15.87
N THR A 603 -19.29 0.73 -16.03
CA THR A 603 -19.53 -0.64 -16.54
C THR A 603 -20.00 -0.70 -18.00
N SER A 604 -20.22 0.46 -18.64
CA SER A 604 -20.71 0.59 -20.02
C SER A 604 -19.57 0.96 -20.97
N SER A 605 -19.35 0.17 -22.01
CA SER A 605 -18.36 0.44 -23.06
C SER A 605 -18.59 1.79 -23.76
N LYS A 606 -19.86 2.16 -23.95
CA LYS A 606 -20.27 3.41 -24.58
C LYS A 606 -19.94 4.64 -23.72
N ASP A 607 -20.08 4.52 -22.41
CA ASP A 607 -19.77 5.62 -21.48
C ASP A 607 -18.25 5.84 -21.43
N ILE A 608 -17.45 4.77 -21.44
CA ILE A 608 -15.99 4.85 -21.55
C ILE A 608 -15.59 5.57 -22.85
N LEU A 609 -16.20 5.19 -23.99
CA LEU A 609 -15.96 5.86 -25.27
C LEU A 609 -16.31 7.35 -25.21
N ASN A 610 -17.50 7.70 -24.73
CA ASN A 610 -17.93 9.10 -24.66
C ASN A 610 -17.01 9.91 -23.76
N ASN A 611 -16.71 9.42 -22.55
CA ASN A 611 -15.81 10.11 -21.62
C ASN A 611 -14.42 10.33 -22.23
N THR A 612 -13.91 9.35 -23.00
CA THR A 612 -12.63 9.50 -23.73
C THR A 612 -12.69 10.63 -24.76
N LEU A 613 -13.79 10.73 -25.50
CA LEU A 613 -13.94 11.73 -26.55
C LEU A 613 -14.26 13.13 -26.03
N ASP A 614 -14.95 13.22 -24.89
CA ASP A 614 -15.33 14.48 -24.24
C ASP A 614 -14.11 15.20 -23.64
N HIS A 615 -13.12 14.45 -23.12
CA HIS A 615 -11.89 14.98 -22.54
C HIS A 615 -10.72 15.01 -23.54
N LEU A 616 -10.97 14.77 -24.83
CA LEU A 616 -9.91 14.65 -25.84
C LEU A 616 -9.13 15.96 -26.08
N SER A 617 -9.70 17.11 -25.69
CA SER A 617 -9.02 18.41 -25.69
C SER A 617 -8.01 18.58 -24.56
N ASP A 618 -8.07 17.74 -23.53
CA ASP A 618 -7.44 18.00 -22.25
C ASP A 618 -5.98 17.53 -22.25
N GLY A 619 -5.63 16.57 -23.12
CA GLY A 619 -4.26 16.08 -23.26
C GLY A 619 -4.02 15.13 -24.44
N HIS A 620 -2.94 14.36 -24.32
CA HIS A 620 -2.42 13.42 -25.30
C HIS A 620 -2.32 11.97 -24.80
N ILE A 621 -2.51 11.69 -23.49
CA ILE A 621 -2.41 10.34 -22.92
C ILE A 621 -3.77 9.91 -22.36
N VAL A 622 -4.31 8.82 -22.91
CA VAL A 622 -5.52 8.15 -22.42
C VAL A 622 -5.15 7.12 -21.36
N LEU A 623 -5.75 7.22 -20.18
CA LEU A 623 -5.63 6.26 -19.09
C LEU A 623 -6.73 5.21 -19.19
N LEU A 624 -6.37 3.93 -19.28
CA LEU A 624 -7.27 2.79 -19.17
C LEU A 624 -6.69 1.78 -18.18
N HIS A 625 -7.47 0.79 -17.76
CA HIS A 625 -7.01 -0.25 -16.84
C HIS A 625 -7.11 -1.63 -17.48
N ASP A 626 -6.06 -2.45 -17.34
CA ASP A 626 -6.06 -3.85 -17.80
C ASP A 626 -6.20 -4.87 -16.65
N SER A 627 -6.41 -4.39 -15.42
CA SER A 627 -6.56 -5.16 -14.18
C SER A 627 -7.43 -4.39 -13.16
N GLY A 628 -7.32 -4.65 -11.86
CA GLY A 628 -8.05 -3.89 -10.84
C GLY A 628 -9.57 -4.14 -10.79
N GLY A 629 -10.05 -5.29 -11.27
CA GLY A 629 -11.48 -5.64 -11.30
C GLY A 629 -11.92 -6.31 -12.60
N ASP A 630 -13.22 -6.30 -12.90
CA ASP A 630 -13.74 -6.75 -14.20
C ASP A 630 -13.52 -5.66 -15.26
N ARG A 631 -12.68 -5.94 -16.26
CA ARG A 631 -12.36 -5.00 -17.36
C ARG A 631 -13.03 -5.37 -18.69
N SER A 632 -14.12 -6.14 -18.65
CA SER A 632 -14.85 -6.53 -19.86
C SER A 632 -15.34 -5.33 -20.68
N ALA A 633 -15.81 -4.26 -20.02
CA ALA A 633 -16.26 -3.03 -20.68
C ALA A 633 -15.10 -2.27 -21.34
N THR A 634 -13.93 -2.19 -20.71
CA THR A 634 -12.71 -1.61 -21.30
C THR A 634 -12.29 -2.37 -22.56
N VAL A 635 -12.29 -3.70 -22.51
CA VAL A 635 -11.96 -4.56 -23.66
C VAL A 635 -12.94 -4.34 -24.82
N GLU A 636 -14.23 -4.15 -24.52
CA GLU A 636 -15.27 -3.87 -25.51
C GLU A 636 -15.16 -2.46 -26.11
N ALA A 637 -14.83 -1.45 -25.32
CA ALA A 637 -14.71 -0.06 -25.76
C ALA A 637 -13.47 0.21 -26.61
N LEU A 638 -12.36 -0.49 -26.33
CA LEU A 638 -11.04 -0.21 -26.92
C LEU A 638 -11.02 -0.15 -28.47
N PRO A 639 -11.63 -1.10 -29.23
CA PRO A 639 -11.68 -1.00 -30.68
C PRO A 639 -12.43 0.24 -31.19
N GLU A 640 -13.51 0.63 -30.51
CA GLU A 640 -14.30 1.81 -30.88
C GLU A 640 -13.55 3.11 -30.58
N ILE A 641 -12.84 3.17 -29.44
CA ILE A 641 -11.94 4.30 -29.10
C ILE A 641 -10.87 4.45 -30.18
N ILE A 642 -10.17 3.36 -30.52
CA ILE A 642 -9.11 3.40 -31.54
C ILE A 642 -9.66 3.91 -32.87
N LYS A 643 -10.82 3.39 -33.29
CA LYS A 643 -11.47 3.81 -34.53
C LYS A 643 -11.86 5.28 -34.50
N ALA A 644 -12.53 5.74 -33.43
CA ALA A 644 -12.98 7.13 -33.30
C ALA A 644 -11.82 8.13 -33.32
N LEU A 645 -10.70 7.78 -32.67
CA LEU A 645 -9.47 8.60 -32.68
C LEU A 645 -8.82 8.62 -34.07
N LYS A 646 -8.73 7.48 -34.78
CA LYS A 646 -8.28 7.43 -36.18
C LYS A 646 -9.17 8.29 -37.09
N ASP A 647 -10.49 8.18 -36.95
CA ASP A 647 -11.47 8.94 -37.75
C ASP A 647 -11.38 10.46 -37.49
N LYS A 648 -11.00 10.88 -36.27
CA LYS A 648 -10.71 12.27 -35.91
C LYS A 648 -9.31 12.74 -36.33
N GLY A 649 -8.49 11.87 -36.93
CA GLY A 649 -7.17 12.17 -37.48
C GLY A 649 -6.02 12.07 -36.48
N TYR A 650 -6.20 11.36 -35.35
CA TYR A 650 -5.12 11.16 -34.39
C TYR A 650 -4.14 10.06 -34.84
N THR A 651 -2.86 10.28 -34.57
CA THR A 651 -1.78 9.31 -34.76
C THR A 651 -1.40 8.71 -33.42
N PHE A 652 -1.45 7.37 -33.32
CA PHE A 652 -1.03 6.67 -32.11
C PHE A 652 0.50 6.65 -32.00
N VAL A 653 1.00 7.12 -30.86
CA VAL A 653 2.42 7.18 -30.51
C VAL A 653 2.65 6.61 -29.12
N THR A 654 3.91 6.50 -28.68
CA THR A 654 4.24 6.10 -27.31
C THR A 654 4.59 7.29 -26.42
N SER A 655 4.76 7.06 -25.10
CA SER A 655 5.15 8.13 -24.17
C SER A 655 6.53 8.69 -24.52
N ALA A 656 7.47 7.85 -24.99
CA ALA A 656 8.77 8.30 -25.48
C ALA A 656 8.66 9.19 -26.74
N ASP A 657 7.78 8.84 -27.68
CA ASP A 657 7.60 9.60 -28.93
C ASP A 657 7.11 11.03 -28.67
N LEU A 658 6.27 11.26 -27.64
CA LEU A 658 5.79 12.60 -27.26
C LEU A 658 6.93 13.56 -26.87
N ILE A 659 8.03 13.03 -26.33
CA ILE A 659 9.21 13.80 -25.91
C ILE A 659 10.40 13.61 -26.87
N ASN A 660 10.14 13.11 -28.10
CA ASN A 660 11.15 12.84 -29.12
C ASN A 660 12.29 11.91 -28.64
N LYS A 661 11.96 10.91 -27.81
CA LYS A 661 12.87 9.87 -27.35
C LYS A 661 12.55 8.54 -27.97
N SER A 662 13.56 7.67 -28.07
CA SER A 662 13.35 6.30 -28.50
C SER A 662 12.90 5.41 -27.33
N ARG A 663 12.16 4.34 -27.64
CA ARG A 663 11.80 3.31 -26.66
C ARG A 663 13.02 2.73 -25.92
N LEU A 664 14.19 2.63 -26.56
CA LEU A 664 15.41 2.11 -25.92
C LEU A 664 16.05 3.09 -24.92
N GLU A 665 15.80 4.39 -25.07
CA GLU A 665 16.22 5.38 -24.06
C GLU A 665 15.32 5.31 -22.82
N MET A 666 14.02 5.08 -22.99
CA MET A 666 13.08 4.92 -21.88
C MET A 666 13.10 3.50 -21.27
N MET A 667 13.53 2.51 -22.05
CA MET A 667 13.67 1.12 -21.64
C MET A 667 15.07 0.56 -21.98
N PRO A 668 16.13 1.02 -21.29
CA PRO A 668 17.49 0.64 -21.62
C PRO A 668 17.77 -0.83 -21.27
N LYS A 669 18.67 -1.46 -22.03
CA LYS A 669 19.15 -2.82 -21.72
C LYS A 669 19.87 -2.86 -20.38
N VAL A 670 19.74 -3.99 -19.69
CA VAL A 670 20.49 -4.23 -18.45
C VAL A 670 21.95 -4.54 -18.80
N GLU A 671 22.79 -3.52 -18.94
CA GLU A 671 24.21 -3.69 -19.34
C GLU A 671 25.19 -3.73 -18.15
N GLU A 672 24.84 -3.23 -16.95
CA GLU A 672 25.77 -3.15 -15.80
C GLU A 672 25.14 -3.30 -14.38
N GLU A 673 24.08 -4.09 -14.21
CA GLU A 673 23.63 -4.43 -12.84
C GLU A 673 24.60 -5.44 -12.20
N PRO A 674 24.82 -5.40 -10.87
CA PRO A 674 25.50 -6.49 -10.19
C PRO A 674 24.70 -7.78 -10.43
N PHE A 675 25.21 -8.61 -11.34
CA PHE A 675 24.78 -9.95 -11.72
C PHE A 675 24.09 -10.79 -10.60
N PRO A 676 24.47 -10.73 -9.30
CA PRO A 676 23.71 -11.39 -8.25
C PRO A 676 22.23 -10.98 -8.12
N TYR A 677 21.85 -9.69 -8.16
CA TYR A 677 20.50 -9.30 -7.71
C TYR A 677 19.39 -9.86 -8.59
N VAL A 678 19.48 -9.63 -9.91
CA VAL A 678 18.49 -10.13 -10.88
C VAL A 678 18.43 -11.67 -10.85
N PHE A 679 19.58 -12.35 -10.72
CA PHE A 679 19.65 -13.80 -10.64
C PHE A 679 18.99 -14.36 -9.37
N PHE A 680 19.31 -13.82 -8.20
CA PHE A 680 18.72 -14.27 -6.94
C PHE A 680 17.25 -13.88 -6.83
N TYR A 681 16.84 -12.74 -7.37
CA TYR A 681 15.44 -12.35 -7.46
C TYR A 681 14.67 -13.31 -8.38
N LYS A 682 15.24 -13.73 -9.51
CA LYS A 682 14.67 -14.77 -10.36
C LYS A 682 14.47 -16.09 -9.61
N ILE A 683 15.47 -16.54 -8.87
CA ILE A 683 15.36 -17.76 -8.04
C ILE A 683 14.24 -17.59 -7.02
N ALA A 684 14.21 -16.47 -6.30
CA ALA A 684 13.23 -16.20 -5.27
C ALA A 684 11.81 -16.12 -5.81
N ASN A 685 11.60 -15.40 -6.91
CA ASN A 685 10.32 -15.30 -7.59
C ASN A 685 9.86 -16.68 -8.11
N THR A 686 10.77 -17.45 -8.71
CA THR A 686 10.47 -18.83 -9.11
C THR A 686 10.02 -19.67 -7.91
N ILE A 687 10.78 -19.65 -6.81
CA ILE A 687 10.41 -20.37 -5.58
C ILE A 687 9.04 -19.90 -5.06
N TYR A 688 8.78 -18.59 -5.05
CA TYR A 688 7.51 -18.01 -4.65
C TYR A 688 6.34 -18.55 -5.48
N ILE A 689 6.43 -18.48 -6.82
CA ILE A 689 5.41 -19.00 -7.74
C ILE A 689 5.16 -20.49 -7.50
N TRP A 690 6.22 -21.29 -7.34
CA TRP A 690 6.12 -22.71 -7.05
C TRP A 690 5.44 -22.97 -5.70
N ILE A 691 5.78 -22.21 -4.65
CA ILE A 691 5.14 -22.31 -3.34
C ILE A 691 3.65 -22.01 -3.47
N VAL A 692 3.28 -20.89 -4.09
CA VAL A 692 1.87 -20.50 -4.29
C VAL A 692 1.10 -21.59 -5.03
N HIS A 693 1.64 -22.11 -6.14
CA HIS A 693 1.01 -23.19 -6.91
C HIS A 693 0.87 -24.49 -6.09
N ILE A 694 1.94 -24.95 -5.45
CA ILE A 694 1.93 -26.15 -4.62
C ILE A 694 0.92 -26.00 -3.48
N CYS A 695 0.91 -24.85 -2.81
CA CYS A 695 -0.02 -24.54 -1.74
C CYS A 695 -1.47 -24.56 -2.22
N THR A 696 -1.77 -23.91 -3.35
CA THR A 696 -3.12 -23.92 -3.94
C THR A 696 -3.56 -25.33 -4.31
N VAL A 697 -2.69 -26.14 -4.93
CA VAL A 697 -2.99 -27.54 -5.27
C VAL A 697 -3.20 -28.38 -4.01
N ILE A 698 -2.33 -28.29 -3.01
CA ILE A 698 -2.48 -29.00 -1.72
C ILE A 698 -3.77 -28.59 -1.04
N PHE A 699 -4.12 -27.31 -1.05
CA PHE A 699 -5.34 -26.78 -0.46
C PHE A 699 -6.59 -27.34 -1.15
N MET A 700 -6.64 -27.29 -2.48
CA MET A 700 -7.74 -27.85 -3.28
C MET A 700 -7.86 -29.36 -3.11
N LEU A 701 -6.74 -30.10 -3.15
CA LEU A 701 -6.73 -31.54 -2.87
C LEU A 701 -7.20 -31.82 -1.44
N GLY A 702 -6.81 -30.99 -0.46
CA GLY A 702 -7.27 -31.08 0.92
C GLY A 702 -8.78 -30.93 1.04
N ILE A 703 -9.38 -29.95 0.35
CA ILE A 703 -10.84 -29.76 0.29
C ILE A 703 -11.52 -30.97 -0.35
N ILE A 704 -11.04 -31.43 -1.52
CA ILE A 704 -11.62 -32.56 -2.25
C ILE A 704 -11.53 -33.85 -1.42
N LEU A 705 -10.36 -34.16 -0.85
CA LEU A 705 -10.16 -35.33 0.01
C LEU A 705 -10.98 -35.22 1.30
N GLY A 706 -11.12 -34.01 1.85
CA GLY A 706 -12.01 -33.71 2.95
C GLY A 706 -13.46 -34.07 2.63
N ILE A 707 -14.02 -33.50 1.56
CA ILE A 707 -15.39 -33.78 1.11
C ILE A 707 -15.59 -35.27 0.83
N LEU A 708 -14.67 -35.91 0.09
CA LEU A 708 -14.74 -37.33 -0.23
C LEU A 708 -14.71 -38.20 1.04
N ARG A 709 -13.82 -37.90 1.99
CA ARG A 709 -13.78 -38.59 3.29
C ARG A 709 -15.12 -38.48 4.00
N LEU A 710 -15.73 -37.30 4.02
CA LEU A 710 -17.00 -37.08 4.70
C LEU A 710 -18.15 -37.83 4.04
N LEU A 711 -18.20 -37.83 2.70
CA LEU A 711 -19.18 -38.64 1.95
C LEU A 711 -19.01 -40.13 2.26
N ILE A 712 -17.77 -40.65 2.27
CA ILE A 712 -17.49 -42.05 2.63
C ILE A 712 -17.94 -42.33 4.07
N LEU A 713 -17.52 -41.51 5.03
CA LEU A 713 -17.90 -41.70 6.44
C LEU A 713 -19.42 -41.67 6.62
N PHE A 714 -20.11 -40.74 5.97
CA PHE A 714 -21.56 -40.62 6.03
C PHE A 714 -22.26 -41.86 5.43
N LEU A 715 -21.92 -42.24 4.20
CA LEU A 715 -22.54 -43.38 3.50
C LEU A 715 -22.31 -44.70 4.26
N PHE A 716 -21.09 -44.96 4.72
CA PHE A 716 -20.78 -46.19 5.45
C PHE A 716 -21.32 -46.17 6.89
N SER A 717 -21.42 -45.00 7.53
CA SER A 717 -22.08 -44.88 8.84
C SER A 717 -23.58 -45.18 8.73
N LEU A 718 -24.27 -44.69 7.68
CA LEU A 718 -25.67 -45.04 7.41
C LEU A 718 -25.84 -46.55 7.17
N LYS A 719 -24.96 -47.13 6.33
CA LYS A 719 -24.96 -48.57 6.07
C LYS A 719 -24.75 -49.37 7.36
N HIS A 720 -23.78 -48.99 8.17
CA HIS A 720 -23.51 -49.62 9.45
C HIS A 720 -24.70 -49.49 10.41
N SER A 721 -25.32 -48.30 10.53
CA SER A 721 -26.50 -48.09 11.38
C SER A 721 -27.67 -48.98 10.97
N LYS A 722 -27.88 -49.16 9.67
CA LYS A 722 -28.91 -50.07 9.13
C LYS A 722 -28.58 -51.53 9.43
N ASN A 723 -27.33 -51.95 9.21
CA ASN A 723 -26.88 -53.32 9.45
C ASN A 723 -26.87 -53.69 10.94
N HIS A 724 -26.47 -52.75 11.81
CA HIS A 724 -26.45 -52.92 13.26
C HIS A 724 -27.87 -53.09 13.81
N SER A 725 -28.84 -52.28 13.36
CA SER A 725 -30.26 -52.46 13.72
C SER A 725 -30.85 -53.81 13.28
N LEU A 726 -30.25 -54.48 12.29
CA LEU A 726 -30.67 -55.79 11.78
C LEU A 726 -29.88 -56.95 12.42
N SER A 727 -28.77 -56.67 13.09
CA SER A 727 -27.91 -57.64 13.77
C SER A 727 -28.58 -58.10 15.07
N LYS A 728 -29.36 -59.18 15.00
CA LYS A 728 -29.97 -59.80 16.19
C LYS A 728 -28.91 -60.41 17.10
N THR A 729 -29.08 -60.22 18.41
CA THR A 729 -28.37 -60.99 19.45
C THR A 729 -28.60 -62.47 19.19
N SER A 730 -27.53 -63.27 19.11
CA SER A 730 -27.64 -64.74 19.03
C SER A 730 -28.01 -65.24 20.44
N PRO A 731 -29.27 -65.65 20.72
CA PRO A 731 -29.77 -65.75 22.11
C PRO A 731 -29.13 -66.87 22.96
N GLY A 732 -28.11 -67.56 22.47
CA GLY A 732 -27.42 -68.64 23.19
C GLY A 732 -25.89 -68.62 23.12
N TYR A 733 -25.26 -67.63 22.47
CA TYR A 733 -23.79 -67.56 22.40
C TYR A 733 -23.24 -66.84 23.65
N GLN A 734 -22.97 -67.60 24.71
CA GLN A 734 -22.48 -67.08 26.00
C GLN A 734 -21.18 -67.78 26.44
N PRO A 735 -20.05 -67.61 25.71
CA PRO A 735 -18.77 -68.20 26.10
C PRO A 735 -18.30 -67.67 27.46
N TYR A 736 -17.45 -68.43 28.15
CA TYR A 736 -16.81 -67.94 29.37
C TYR A 736 -15.86 -66.76 29.04
N VAL A 737 -15.97 -65.67 29.81
CA VAL A 737 -15.21 -64.42 29.59
C VAL A 737 -14.20 -64.19 30.71
N SER A 738 -12.98 -63.80 30.38
CA SER A 738 -12.02 -63.29 31.36
C SER A 738 -11.78 -61.80 31.15
N ILE A 739 -12.04 -61.01 32.18
CA ILE A 739 -11.83 -59.56 32.16
C ILE A 739 -10.45 -59.26 32.74
N VAL A 740 -9.51 -58.82 31.90
CA VAL A 740 -8.12 -58.58 32.29
C VAL A 740 -7.90 -57.09 32.49
N ILE A 741 -7.53 -56.71 33.71
CA ILE A 741 -7.32 -55.31 34.13
C ILE A 741 -5.85 -55.15 34.58
N PRO A 742 -4.98 -54.51 33.78
CA PRO A 742 -3.65 -54.15 34.23
C PRO A 742 -3.74 -52.95 35.19
N ALA A 743 -3.12 -53.06 36.37
CA ALA A 743 -3.16 -52.02 37.39
C ALA A 743 -1.75 -51.70 37.92
N TYR A 744 -1.40 -50.41 37.95
CA TYR A 744 -0.19 -49.90 38.61
C TYR A 744 -0.48 -48.54 39.24
N ASN A 745 -0.55 -48.45 40.56
CA ASN A 745 -0.86 -47.25 41.35
C ASN A 745 -2.25 -46.62 41.09
N GLU A 746 -3.30 -47.42 40.94
CA GLU A 746 -4.65 -47.02 40.54
C GLU A 746 -5.65 -46.86 41.71
N GLU A 747 -5.18 -46.52 42.91
CA GLU A 747 -6.02 -46.46 44.11
C GLU A 747 -7.24 -45.52 44.00
N THR A 748 -7.14 -44.47 43.19
CA THR A 748 -8.19 -43.45 43.03
C THR A 748 -9.32 -43.86 42.09
N VAL A 749 -9.14 -44.89 41.26
CA VAL A 749 -10.07 -45.25 40.18
C VAL A 749 -10.49 -46.72 40.18
N ILE A 750 -9.63 -47.63 40.66
CA ILE A 750 -9.82 -49.08 40.51
C ILE A 750 -11.11 -49.58 41.18
N GLU A 751 -11.52 -48.99 42.30
CA GLU A 751 -12.75 -49.37 43.00
C GLU A 751 -14.00 -49.17 42.13
N LYS A 752 -14.14 -47.99 41.52
CA LYS A 752 -15.29 -47.67 40.65
C LYS A 752 -15.34 -48.59 39.44
N THR A 753 -14.19 -48.84 38.82
CA THR A 753 -14.04 -49.77 37.69
C THR A 753 -14.53 -51.17 38.07
N LEU A 754 -14.04 -51.73 39.16
CA LEU A 754 -14.44 -53.07 39.63
C LEU A 754 -15.94 -53.14 39.99
N GLN A 755 -16.47 -52.12 40.65
CA GLN A 755 -17.90 -52.06 40.98
C GLN A 755 -18.77 -52.02 39.71
N SER A 756 -18.36 -51.29 38.66
CA SER A 756 -19.10 -51.25 37.40
C SER A 756 -19.15 -52.61 36.71
N ILE A 757 -18.06 -53.37 36.75
CA ILE A 757 -17.98 -54.73 36.18
C ILE A 757 -18.84 -55.71 36.97
N LEU A 758 -18.80 -55.64 38.30
CA LEU A 758 -19.59 -56.54 39.15
C LEU A 758 -21.10 -56.37 38.93
N ARG A 759 -21.56 -55.19 38.49
CA ARG A 759 -22.95 -54.92 38.12
C ARG A 759 -23.35 -55.42 36.72
N SER A 760 -22.44 -56.02 35.96
CA SER A 760 -22.77 -56.47 34.60
C SER A 760 -23.83 -57.57 34.58
N HIS A 761 -24.73 -57.53 33.60
CA HIS A 761 -25.75 -58.55 33.39
C HIS A 761 -25.21 -59.85 32.75
N TYR A 762 -23.96 -59.86 32.26
CA TYR A 762 -23.39 -61.06 31.65
C TYR A 762 -23.15 -62.16 32.71
N PRO A 763 -23.62 -63.40 32.49
CA PRO A 763 -23.64 -64.42 33.56
C PRO A 763 -22.29 -65.12 33.78
N TYR A 764 -21.47 -65.33 32.74
CA TYR A 764 -20.33 -66.26 32.79
C TYR A 764 -18.98 -65.56 32.62
N PHE A 765 -18.47 -64.92 33.69
CA PHE A 765 -17.16 -64.28 33.64
C PHE A 765 -16.35 -64.36 34.93
N GLU A 766 -15.04 -64.16 34.78
CA GLU A 766 -14.09 -63.90 35.86
C GLU A 766 -13.39 -62.55 35.66
N ILE A 767 -12.93 -61.95 36.75
CA ILE A 767 -12.14 -60.72 36.75
C ILE A 767 -10.71 -61.06 37.16
N ILE A 768 -9.72 -60.65 36.37
CA ILE A 768 -8.30 -60.83 36.62
C ILE A 768 -7.64 -59.46 36.68
N VAL A 769 -7.36 -58.99 37.90
CA VAL A 769 -6.60 -57.77 38.14
C VAL A 769 -5.12 -58.11 38.24
N VAL A 770 -4.32 -57.67 37.27
CA VAL A 770 -2.87 -57.88 37.27
C VAL A 770 -2.20 -56.63 37.83
N ASN A 771 -1.79 -56.71 39.10
CA ASN A 771 -1.08 -55.66 39.80
C ASN A 771 0.42 -55.69 39.46
N ASP A 772 0.86 -54.74 38.64
CA ASP A 772 2.23 -54.60 38.12
C ASP A 772 3.15 -53.86 39.11
N GLY A 773 3.14 -54.30 40.37
CA GLY A 773 4.02 -53.78 41.42
C GLY A 773 3.60 -52.42 41.97
N SER A 774 2.29 -52.18 42.17
CA SER A 774 1.76 -50.94 42.77
C SER A 774 2.36 -50.68 44.16
N LYS A 775 2.63 -49.40 44.44
CA LYS A 775 3.17 -48.90 45.72
C LYS A 775 2.13 -48.19 46.59
N ASP A 776 0.92 -48.05 46.09
CA ASP A 776 -0.20 -47.37 46.74
C ASP A 776 -1.23 -48.39 47.26
N LYS A 777 -2.43 -47.93 47.65
CA LYS A 777 -3.49 -48.80 48.21
C LYS A 777 -4.24 -49.64 47.16
N THR A 778 -3.83 -49.65 45.89
CA THR A 778 -4.47 -50.45 44.83
C THR A 778 -4.62 -51.91 45.25
N SER A 779 -3.57 -52.49 45.84
CA SER A 779 -3.60 -53.91 46.18
C SER A 779 -4.64 -54.22 47.24
N GLU A 780 -4.71 -53.38 48.27
CA GLU A 780 -5.63 -53.49 49.40
C GLU A 780 -7.10 -53.35 48.95
N ILE A 781 -7.37 -52.36 48.08
CA ILE A 781 -8.71 -52.10 47.55
C ILE A 781 -9.24 -53.32 46.77
N VAL A 782 -8.42 -53.85 45.85
CA VAL A 782 -8.79 -55.02 45.04
C VAL A 782 -9.07 -56.23 45.93
N TRP A 783 -8.22 -56.49 46.93
CA TRP A 783 -8.40 -57.60 47.87
C TRP A 783 -9.69 -57.47 48.70
N LYS A 784 -10.01 -56.25 49.16
CA LYS A 784 -11.24 -55.97 49.92
C LYS A 784 -12.49 -56.24 49.08
N ILE A 785 -12.47 -55.88 47.80
CA ILE A 785 -13.58 -56.14 46.86
C ILE A 785 -13.66 -57.63 46.53
N ALA A 786 -12.51 -58.29 46.30
CA ALA A 786 -12.45 -59.73 46.01
C ALA A 786 -13.15 -60.56 47.10
N ARG A 787 -12.91 -60.25 48.38
CA ARG A 787 -13.52 -60.95 49.52
C ARG A 787 -15.04 -60.81 49.62
N LYS A 788 -15.60 -59.72 49.08
CA LYS A 788 -17.04 -59.43 49.14
C LYS A 788 -17.77 -59.80 47.85
N SER A 789 -17.04 -60.16 46.80
CA SER A 789 -17.60 -60.44 45.49
C SER A 789 -18.24 -61.84 45.45
N SER A 790 -19.46 -61.93 44.92
CA SER A 790 -20.11 -63.20 44.57
C SER A 790 -19.60 -63.78 43.24
N ARG A 791 -18.81 -63.00 42.48
CA ARG A 791 -18.19 -63.39 41.21
C ARG A 791 -16.69 -63.68 41.37
N PRO A 792 -16.10 -64.57 40.56
CA PRO A 792 -14.65 -64.84 40.61
C PRO A 792 -13.84 -63.57 40.31
N LEU A 793 -13.12 -63.06 41.32
CA LEU A 793 -12.20 -61.93 41.21
C LEU A 793 -10.83 -62.35 41.71
N HIS A 794 -9.86 -62.40 40.80
CA HIS A 794 -8.50 -62.83 41.04
C HIS A 794 -7.54 -61.65 40.96
N GLN A 795 -6.71 -61.48 41.98
CA GLN A 795 -5.60 -60.55 41.96
C GLN A 795 -4.30 -61.30 41.71
N MET A 796 -3.51 -60.82 40.74
CA MET A 796 -2.18 -61.36 40.42
C MET A 796 -1.14 -60.31 40.73
N LEU A 797 -0.20 -60.63 41.60
CA LEU A 797 0.91 -59.75 41.97
C LEU A 797 2.13 -60.10 41.12
N LYS A 798 2.74 -59.11 40.49
CA LYS A 798 4.01 -59.25 39.76
C LYS A 798 4.94 -58.04 39.99
N PRO A 799 6.26 -58.19 39.79
CA PRO A 799 7.16 -57.04 39.72
C PRO A 799 6.77 -56.09 38.59
N ASN A 800 7.05 -54.80 38.74
CA ASN A 800 6.76 -53.78 37.72
C ASN A 800 7.61 -54.00 36.46
N GLU A 801 6.99 -54.50 35.40
CA GLU A 801 7.62 -54.73 34.10
C GLU A 801 6.88 -54.04 32.94
N GLY A 802 5.84 -53.26 33.27
CA GLY A 802 5.05 -52.47 32.33
C GLY A 802 3.72 -53.12 31.95
N LYS A 803 2.81 -52.27 31.44
CA LYS A 803 1.42 -52.62 31.09
C LYS A 803 1.32 -53.85 30.18
N THR A 804 2.13 -53.93 29.13
CA THR A 804 2.12 -55.07 28.19
C THR A 804 2.44 -56.40 28.87
N ALA A 805 3.42 -56.41 29.80
CA ALA A 805 3.77 -57.60 30.55
C ALA A 805 2.62 -58.02 31.49
N ALA A 806 1.95 -57.05 32.12
CA ALA A 806 0.77 -57.28 32.94
C ALA A 806 -0.41 -57.86 32.13
N ILE A 807 -0.71 -57.29 30.97
CA ILE A 807 -1.73 -57.79 30.04
C ILE A 807 -1.45 -59.24 29.67
N ASN A 808 -0.25 -59.55 29.18
CA ASN A 808 0.11 -60.89 28.74
C ASN A 808 0.05 -61.91 29.88
N HIS A 809 0.45 -61.51 31.10
CA HIS A 809 0.32 -62.36 32.28
C HIS A 809 -1.15 -62.69 32.57
N GLY A 810 -2.04 -61.70 32.48
CA GLY A 810 -3.49 -61.91 32.63
C GLY A 810 -4.07 -62.82 31.55
N VAL A 811 -3.72 -62.60 30.28
CA VAL A 811 -4.16 -63.43 29.15
C VAL A 811 -3.72 -64.89 29.31
N LEU A 812 -2.50 -65.13 29.80
CA LEU A 812 -1.99 -66.49 30.04
C LEU A 812 -2.80 -67.23 31.12
N LYS A 813 -3.26 -66.52 32.15
CA LYS A 813 -3.98 -67.08 33.29
C LYS A 813 -5.51 -67.12 33.11
N ALA A 814 -6.04 -66.35 32.16
CA ALA A 814 -7.44 -66.32 31.79
C ALA A 814 -7.97 -67.70 31.41
N ARG A 815 -9.17 -68.06 31.86
CA ARG A 815 -9.87 -69.31 31.49
C ARG A 815 -10.86 -69.11 30.35
N GLY A 816 -11.30 -67.88 30.13
CA GLY A 816 -12.29 -67.51 29.13
C GLY A 816 -11.80 -67.70 27.70
N GLU A 817 -12.73 -68.04 26.82
CA GLU A 817 -12.50 -68.05 25.38
C GLU A 817 -12.32 -66.62 24.87
N ILE A 818 -13.08 -65.69 25.44
CA ILE A 818 -13.05 -64.26 25.12
C ILE A 818 -12.36 -63.52 26.26
N ILE A 819 -11.40 -62.69 25.89
CA ILE A 819 -10.70 -61.78 26.80
C ILE A 819 -11.27 -60.39 26.62
N VAL A 820 -11.88 -59.83 27.67
CA VAL A 820 -12.24 -58.42 27.71
C VAL A 820 -11.10 -57.67 28.38
N MET A 821 -10.51 -56.74 27.66
CA MET A 821 -9.49 -55.83 28.17
C MET A 821 -10.14 -54.54 28.60
N LEU A 822 -9.81 -54.13 29.82
CA LEU A 822 -10.34 -52.92 30.43
C LEU A 822 -9.23 -52.21 31.20
N ASP A 823 -9.05 -50.91 30.95
CA ASP A 823 -8.12 -50.10 31.75
C ASP A 823 -8.70 -49.88 33.16
N ALA A 824 -7.83 -49.75 34.15
CA ALA A 824 -8.20 -49.60 35.56
C ALA A 824 -9.01 -48.32 35.88
N ASP A 825 -9.09 -47.37 34.94
CA ASP A 825 -9.82 -46.10 35.05
C ASP A 825 -11.11 -46.04 34.22
N THR A 826 -11.58 -47.18 33.70
CA THR A 826 -12.74 -47.23 32.81
C THR A 826 -13.93 -47.93 33.47
N SER A 827 -15.04 -47.22 33.61
CA SER A 827 -16.31 -47.78 34.10
C SER A 827 -17.22 -48.18 32.94
N ILE A 828 -17.88 -49.33 33.00
CA ILE A 828 -18.75 -49.84 31.93
C ILE A 828 -20.23 -49.84 32.33
N THR A 829 -21.14 -49.83 31.33
CA THR A 829 -22.57 -50.06 31.57
C THR A 829 -22.87 -51.55 31.75
N PRO A 830 -24.00 -51.93 32.40
CA PRO A 830 -24.30 -53.32 32.72
C PRO A 830 -24.28 -54.29 31.53
N ASP A 831 -24.72 -53.84 30.35
CA ASP A 831 -24.86 -54.67 29.14
C ASP A 831 -23.61 -54.69 28.25
N THR A 832 -22.59 -53.89 28.57
CA THR A 832 -21.39 -53.73 27.75
C THR A 832 -20.71 -55.06 27.39
N ILE A 833 -20.55 -55.97 28.36
CA ILE A 833 -19.87 -57.25 28.13
C ILE A 833 -20.70 -58.12 27.18
N SER A 834 -22.01 -58.21 27.40
CA SER A 834 -22.93 -58.96 26.54
C SER A 834 -22.86 -58.47 25.09
N LEU A 835 -22.91 -57.15 24.90
CA LEU A 835 -22.84 -56.52 23.58
C LEU A 835 -21.52 -56.81 22.86
N LEU A 836 -20.38 -56.75 23.57
CA LEU A 836 -19.07 -57.09 23.00
C LEU A 836 -18.98 -58.57 22.60
N VAL A 837 -19.49 -59.47 23.45
CA VAL A 837 -19.34 -60.92 23.26
C VAL A 837 -20.18 -61.45 22.09
N ASN A 838 -21.35 -60.85 21.83
CA ASN A 838 -22.27 -61.28 20.78
C ASN A 838 -21.62 -61.41 19.39
N HIS A 839 -20.68 -60.53 19.06
CA HIS A 839 -19.98 -60.51 17.77
C HIS A 839 -19.06 -61.71 17.56
N PHE A 840 -18.62 -62.38 18.62
CA PHE A 840 -17.73 -63.55 18.52
C PHE A 840 -18.44 -64.84 18.10
N SER A 841 -19.78 -64.82 17.95
CA SER A 841 -20.52 -65.89 17.27
C SER A 841 -19.98 -66.12 15.85
N GLU A 842 -19.45 -65.08 15.20
CA GLU A 842 -18.69 -65.22 13.95
C GLU A 842 -17.24 -65.66 14.22
N LYS A 843 -16.87 -66.85 13.72
CA LYS A 843 -15.53 -67.45 13.93
C LYS A 843 -14.36 -66.59 13.42
N LYS A 844 -14.58 -65.76 12.38
CA LYS A 844 -13.55 -64.88 11.80
C LYS A 844 -13.31 -63.59 12.60
N VAL A 845 -14.19 -63.27 13.56
CA VAL A 845 -14.01 -62.11 14.44
C VAL A 845 -12.98 -62.45 15.51
N ALA A 846 -11.89 -61.69 15.51
CA ALA A 846 -10.80 -61.82 16.48
C ALA A 846 -10.81 -60.72 17.53
N GLY A 847 -11.46 -59.60 17.27
CA GLY A 847 -11.57 -58.49 18.21
C GLY A 847 -12.80 -57.62 17.99
N VAL A 848 -13.27 -56.99 19.06
CA VAL A 848 -14.42 -56.09 19.06
C VAL A 848 -14.04 -54.85 19.88
N SER A 849 -14.09 -53.67 19.24
CA SER A 849 -13.94 -52.37 19.91
C SER A 849 -15.27 -51.94 20.49
N GLY A 850 -15.29 -51.61 21.79
CA GLY A 850 -16.39 -50.86 22.37
C GLY A 850 -16.31 -49.36 22.07
N ASN A 851 -17.31 -48.64 22.53
CA ASN A 851 -17.45 -47.19 22.44
C ASN A 851 -16.87 -46.52 23.69
N VAL A 852 -15.75 -45.80 23.52
CA VAL A 852 -15.08 -45.08 24.61
C VAL A 852 -15.67 -43.69 24.72
N ARG A 853 -16.17 -43.34 25.91
CA ARG A 853 -16.70 -42.01 26.24
C ARG A 853 -15.89 -41.37 27.36
N ILE A 854 -15.83 -40.04 27.34
CA ILE A 854 -15.17 -39.26 28.40
C ILE A 854 -16.11 -39.14 29.60
N GLY A 855 -15.68 -39.65 30.75
CA GLY A 855 -16.46 -39.63 31.99
C GLY A 855 -16.28 -38.39 32.87
N ASN A 856 -15.33 -37.50 32.55
CA ASN A 856 -14.98 -36.31 33.35
C ASN A 856 -15.03 -35.00 32.52
N ILE A 857 -16.13 -34.77 31.80
CA ILE A 857 -16.37 -33.52 31.05
C ILE A 857 -16.66 -32.39 32.06
N ARG A 858 -15.61 -31.65 32.43
CA ARG A 858 -15.64 -30.64 33.51
C ARG A 858 -14.95 -29.33 33.15
N ASN A 859 -14.10 -29.34 32.13
CA ASN A 859 -13.39 -28.15 31.65
C ASN A 859 -13.23 -28.17 30.13
N LEU A 860 -12.68 -27.09 29.57
CA LEU A 860 -12.56 -26.91 28.12
C LEU A 860 -11.71 -28.01 27.45
N ILE A 861 -10.63 -28.47 28.10
CA ILE A 861 -9.75 -29.52 27.57
C ILE A 861 -10.46 -30.89 27.55
N THR A 862 -11.23 -31.24 28.58
CA THR A 862 -12.02 -32.49 28.58
C THR A 862 -13.24 -32.41 27.69
N LEU A 863 -13.81 -31.22 27.47
CA LEU A 863 -14.86 -30.98 26.48
C LEU A 863 -14.37 -31.14 25.04
N TRP A 864 -13.22 -30.57 24.70
CA TRP A 864 -12.63 -30.75 23.37
C TRP A 864 -12.27 -32.21 23.08
N GLN A 865 -11.74 -32.92 24.08
CA GLN A 865 -11.52 -34.37 23.97
C GLN A 865 -12.84 -35.14 23.79
N HIS A 866 -13.93 -34.71 24.44
CA HIS A 866 -15.24 -35.31 24.21
C HIS A 866 -15.69 -35.16 22.75
N VAL A 867 -15.58 -33.95 22.18
CA VAL A 867 -15.89 -33.70 20.76
C VAL A 867 -14.99 -34.54 19.83
N GLU A 868 -13.69 -34.61 20.12
CA GLU A 868 -12.73 -35.45 19.38
C GLU A 868 -13.11 -36.94 19.42
N TYR A 869 -13.50 -37.48 20.57
CA TYR A 869 -13.83 -38.90 20.69
C TYR A 869 -15.11 -39.25 19.92
N VAL A 870 -16.13 -38.39 20.00
CA VAL A 870 -17.40 -38.58 19.29
C VAL A 870 -17.18 -38.51 17.77
N THR A 871 -16.44 -37.52 17.29
CA THR A 871 -16.23 -37.31 15.85
C THR A 871 -15.12 -38.15 15.24
N GLY A 872 -13.95 -38.15 15.84
CA GLY A 872 -12.73 -38.75 15.29
C GLY A 872 -12.53 -40.22 15.65
N PHE A 873 -13.19 -40.74 16.68
CA PHE A 873 -13.07 -42.18 17.01
C PHE A 873 -14.34 -42.95 16.71
N ASN A 874 -15.50 -42.48 17.16
CA ASN A 874 -16.73 -43.26 17.07
C ASN A 874 -17.32 -43.28 15.66
N LEU A 875 -17.44 -42.13 15.00
CA LEU A 875 -17.95 -42.06 13.63
C LEU A 875 -17.05 -42.83 12.64
N GLU A 876 -15.73 -42.68 12.76
CA GLU A 876 -14.77 -43.35 11.88
C GLU A 876 -14.81 -44.87 12.02
N LYS A 877 -14.93 -45.39 13.25
CA LYS A 877 -15.02 -46.83 13.50
C LYS A 877 -16.25 -47.47 12.86
N ARG A 878 -17.37 -46.76 12.74
CA ARG A 878 -18.56 -47.25 12.02
C ARG A 878 -18.26 -47.48 10.55
N ALA A 879 -17.56 -46.56 9.91
CA ALA A 879 -17.14 -46.74 8.52
C ALA A 879 -16.07 -47.83 8.36
N PHE A 880 -15.10 -47.87 9.27
CA PHE A 880 -14.01 -48.85 9.23
C PHE A 880 -14.45 -50.27 9.58
N HIS A 881 -15.55 -50.43 10.33
CA HIS A 881 -16.21 -51.71 10.54
C HIS A 881 -16.59 -52.34 9.20
N GLU A 882 -17.34 -51.60 8.37
CA GLU A 882 -17.84 -52.08 7.08
C GLU A 882 -16.72 -52.44 6.09
N LEU A 883 -15.56 -51.78 6.23
CA LEU A 883 -14.39 -51.97 5.38
C LEU A 883 -13.35 -52.95 5.97
N ASN A 884 -13.63 -53.50 7.16
CA ASN A 884 -12.71 -54.33 7.95
C ASN A 884 -11.30 -53.70 8.08
N CYS A 885 -11.24 -52.46 8.52
CA CYS A 885 -10.00 -51.71 8.68
C CYS A 885 -9.94 -50.92 9.99
N ILE A 886 -10.62 -51.38 11.05
CA ILE A 886 -10.49 -50.78 12.39
C ILE A 886 -9.07 -50.99 12.89
N THR A 887 -8.28 -49.93 12.93
CA THR A 887 -6.84 -50.02 13.21
C THR A 887 -6.48 -50.10 14.69
N VAL A 888 -7.44 -49.80 15.59
CA VAL A 888 -7.25 -49.85 17.04
C VAL A 888 -8.50 -50.35 17.75
N VAL A 889 -8.36 -51.46 18.48
CA VAL A 889 -9.28 -51.86 19.55
C VAL A 889 -8.72 -51.29 20.85
N PRO A 890 -9.34 -50.25 21.44
CA PRO A 890 -8.73 -49.48 22.52
C PRO A 890 -8.62 -50.30 23.81
N GLY A 891 -7.51 -50.12 24.54
CA GLY A 891 -7.32 -50.77 25.84
C GLY A 891 -8.35 -50.40 26.92
N ALA A 892 -9.03 -49.25 26.76
CA ALA A 892 -10.08 -48.81 27.67
C ALA A 892 -11.30 -49.74 27.66
N ILE A 893 -11.69 -50.28 26.48
CA ILE A 893 -12.83 -51.19 26.34
C ILE A 893 -12.73 -51.96 25.00
N GLY A 894 -12.18 -53.17 25.08
CA GLY A 894 -12.02 -54.04 23.93
C GLY A 894 -12.15 -55.50 24.28
N ALA A 895 -12.68 -56.31 23.39
CA ALA A 895 -12.76 -57.75 23.56
C ALA A 895 -11.95 -58.45 22.45
N PHE A 896 -11.35 -59.59 22.76
CA PHE A 896 -10.53 -60.36 21.84
C PHE A 896 -10.74 -61.86 22.04
N ARG A 897 -10.66 -62.63 20.96
CA ARG A 897 -10.63 -64.10 21.06
C ARG A 897 -9.26 -64.53 21.58
N LYS A 898 -9.21 -65.27 22.70
CA LYS A 898 -7.95 -65.69 23.33
C LYS A 898 -7.03 -66.44 22.36
N SER A 899 -7.60 -67.34 21.56
CA SER A 899 -6.86 -68.11 20.55
C SER A 899 -6.20 -67.22 19.49
N ALA A 900 -6.84 -66.10 19.11
CA ALA A 900 -6.29 -65.15 18.17
C ALA A 900 -5.12 -64.35 18.76
N ILE A 901 -5.19 -63.94 20.03
CA ILE A 901 -4.09 -63.27 20.75
C ILE A 901 -2.86 -64.19 20.81
N ILE A 902 -3.05 -65.46 21.17
CA ILE A 902 -1.97 -66.45 21.24
C ILE A 902 -1.33 -66.65 19.86
N LYS A 903 -2.16 -66.82 18.81
CA LYS A 903 -1.68 -67.01 17.43
C LYS A 903 -0.93 -65.78 16.89
N ALA A 904 -1.30 -64.58 17.33
CA ALA A 904 -0.61 -63.34 16.99
C ALA A 904 0.69 -63.11 17.77
N GLY A 905 1.04 -64.00 18.71
CA GLY A 905 2.25 -63.90 19.52
C GLY A 905 2.15 -62.94 20.69
N PHE A 906 0.94 -62.79 21.28
CA PHE A 906 0.64 -61.88 22.39
C PHE A 906 0.89 -60.39 22.07
N PHE A 907 0.67 -59.52 23.06
CA PHE A 907 0.93 -58.08 22.94
C PHE A 907 2.44 -57.81 22.97
N ALA A 908 2.96 -57.04 22.00
CA ALA A 908 4.39 -56.74 21.94
C ALA A 908 4.75 -55.51 22.77
N GLY A 909 5.88 -55.59 23.50
CA GLY A 909 6.40 -54.51 24.34
C GLY A 909 7.43 -53.61 23.63
N ASP A 910 7.56 -53.70 22.31
CA ASP A 910 8.46 -52.89 21.49
C ASP A 910 7.81 -51.60 20.95
N THR A 911 6.50 -51.43 21.20
CA THR A 911 5.67 -50.26 20.88
C THR A 911 5.02 -49.68 22.14
N LEU A 912 4.79 -48.36 22.19
CA LEU A 912 3.98 -47.72 23.25
C LEU A 912 2.46 -47.78 23.06
N ALA A 913 2.01 -48.32 21.92
CA ALA A 913 0.61 -48.50 21.55
C ALA A 913 0.34 -49.99 21.30
N GLU A 914 0.39 -50.78 22.37
CA GLU A 914 0.24 -52.24 22.34
C GLU A 914 -1.09 -52.71 21.76
N ASP A 915 -2.13 -51.91 21.95
CA ASP A 915 -3.50 -52.11 21.47
C ASP A 915 -3.59 -51.94 19.95
N THR A 916 -2.91 -50.93 19.41
CA THR A 916 -2.77 -50.70 17.97
C THR A 916 -1.96 -51.85 17.34
N ASP A 917 -0.82 -52.23 17.92
CA ASP A 917 0.05 -53.30 17.40
C ASP A 917 -0.70 -54.63 17.26
N ILE A 918 -1.39 -55.09 18.31
CA ILE A 918 -2.14 -56.36 18.25
C ILE A 918 -3.27 -56.28 17.22
N THR A 919 -3.96 -55.14 17.12
CA THR A 919 -5.07 -54.97 16.18
C THR A 919 -4.58 -55.07 14.74
N LEU A 920 -3.47 -54.40 14.44
CA LEU A 920 -2.83 -54.47 13.12
C LEU A 920 -2.30 -55.88 12.81
N LYS A 921 -1.78 -56.62 13.79
CA LYS A 921 -1.38 -58.03 13.59
C LYS A 921 -2.58 -58.91 13.21
N LEU A 922 -3.69 -58.78 13.94
CA LEU A 922 -4.90 -59.56 13.68
C LEU A 922 -5.48 -59.28 12.28
N LEU A 923 -5.55 -58.01 11.88
CA LEU A 923 -5.96 -57.64 10.53
C LEU A 923 -5.00 -58.17 9.46
N ARG A 924 -3.68 -58.13 9.71
CA ARG A 924 -2.68 -58.72 8.79
C ARG A 924 -2.82 -60.23 8.63
N MET A 925 -3.31 -60.92 9.66
CA MET A 925 -3.60 -62.35 9.64
C MET A 925 -4.94 -62.70 8.97
N GLY A 926 -5.69 -61.70 8.48
CA GLY A 926 -6.96 -61.88 7.78
C GLY A 926 -8.18 -62.02 8.69
N TYR A 927 -8.04 -61.73 9.99
CA TYR A 927 -9.18 -61.69 10.90
C TYR A 927 -10.03 -60.43 10.70
N ARG A 928 -11.26 -60.49 11.25
CA ARG A 928 -12.17 -59.35 11.31
C ARG A 928 -12.14 -58.68 12.67
N ILE A 929 -12.23 -57.36 12.66
CA ILE A 929 -12.37 -56.52 13.85
C ILE A 929 -13.70 -55.77 13.74
N HIS A 930 -14.57 -55.94 14.72
CA HIS A 930 -15.87 -55.26 14.75
C HIS A 930 -15.86 -54.07 15.71
N TYR A 931 -16.82 -53.18 15.52
CA TYR A 931 -17.14 -52.06 16.41
C TYR A 931 -18.56 -52.23 16.92
N GLU A 932 -18.73 -52.15 18.25
CA GLU A 932 -20.03 -52.18 18.92
C GLU A 932 -20.31 -50.81 19.57
N PRO A 933 -21.13 -49.96 18.94
CA PRO A 933 -21.38 -48.60 19.41
C PRO A 933 -22.14 -48.53 20.75
N GLU A 934 -22.90 -49.56 21.12
CA GLU A 934 -23.68 -49.59 22.37
C GLU A 934 -22.91 -50.15 23.57
N ALA A 935 -21.74 -50.78 23.33
CA ALA A 935 -20.85 -51.23 24.40
C ALA A 935 -20.07 -50.05 24.97
N LEU A 936 -20.67 -49.36 25.95
CA LEU A 936 -20.15 -48.10 26.50
C LEU A 936 -19.11 -48.32 27.61
N GLY A 937 -17.99 -47.61 27.49
CA GLY A 937 -16.94 -47.50 28.52
C GLY A 937 -16.57 -46.04 28.78
N TYR A 938 -16.77 -45.58 30.01
CA TYR A 938 -16.49 -44.22 30.47
C TYR A 938 -15.10 -44.15 31.11
N THR A 939 -14.16 -43.49 30.46
CA THR A 939 -12.75 -43.35 30.89
C THR A 939 -12.42 -41.93 31.35
N GLU A 940 -11.34 -41.79 32.11
CA GLU A 940 -10.85 -40.50 32.60
C GLU A 940 -9.89 -39.82 31.59
N ALA A 941 -10.31 -38.68 31.05
CA ALA A 941 -9.48 -37.83 30.19
C ALA A 941 -8.56 -36.90 31.01
N PRO A 942 -7.37 -36.55 30.50
CA PRO A 942 -6.52 -35.51 31.07
C PRO A 942 -7.24 -34.17 31.23
N GLU A 943 -7.21 -33.63 32.46
CA GLU A 943 -7.84 -32.34 32.81
C GLU A 943 -6.92 -31.12 32.59
N THR A 944 -5.62 -31.31 32.37
CA THR A 944 -4.64 -30.22 32.17
C THR A 944 -3.88 -30.37 30.85
N ILE A 945 -3.47 -29.25 30.24
CA ILE A 945 -2.70 -29.21 28.99
C ILE A 945 -1.42 -30.06 29.09
N ARG A 946 -0.72 -30.00 30.23
CA ARG A 946 0.51 -30.79 30.45
C ARG A 946 0.25 -32.30 30.44
N SER A 947 -0.81 -32.75 31.09
CA SER A 947 -1.20 -34.17 31.10
C SER A 947 -1.72 -34.61 29.73
N PHE A 948 -2.48 -33.74 29.05
CA PHE A 948 -2.98 -33.96 27.70
C PHE A 948 -1.84 -34.16 26.68
N ILE A 949 -0.87 -33.25 26.63
CA ILE A 949 0.30 -33.34 25.75
C ILE A 949 1.11 -34.62 26.04
N LYS A 950 1.29 -34.98 27.33
CA LYS A 950 1.97 -36.24 27.70
C LYS A 950 1.25 -37.46 27.13
N GLN A 951 -0.08 -37.50 27.24
CA GLN A 951 -0.90 -38.58 26.71
C GLN A 951 -0.81 -38.65 25.18
N ARG A 952 -1.08 -37.52 24.49
CA ARG A 952 -1.08 -37.46 23.02
C ARG A 952 0.30 -37.74 22.43
N PHE A 953 1.37 -37.27 23.06
CA PHE A 953 2.74 -37.61 22.67
C PHE A 953 2.98 -39.12 22.71
N ARG A 954 2.56 -39.80 23.80
CA ARG A 954 2.70 -41.26 23.93
C ARG A 954 1.94 -41.99 22.81
N TRP A 955 0.71 -41.55 22.52
CA TRP A 955 -0.11 -42.13 21.46
C TRP A 955 0.52 -41.93 20.08
N CYS A 956 0.90 -40.69 19.73
CA CYS A 956 1.52 -40.39 18.45
C CYS A 956 2.83 -41.18 18.26
N TYR A 957 3.68 -41.22 19.29
CA TYR A 957 4.93 -41.98 19.24
C TYR A 957 4.68 -43.49 19.07
N GLY A 958 3.77 -44.07 19.85
CA GLY A 958 3.40 -45.48 19.74
C GLY A 958 2.79 -45.84 18.38
N ILE A 959 1.96 -44.96 17.83
CA ILE A 959 1.36 -45.14 16.51
C ILE A 959 2.43 -45.03 15.42
N PHE A 960 3.38 -44.10 15.50
CA PHE A 960 4.51 -44.07 14.57
C PHE A 960 5.34 -45.35 14.62
N GLN A 961 5.55 -45.92 15.81
CA GLN A 961 6.22 -47.22 15.93
C GLN A 961 5.42 -48.33 15.22
N CYS A 962 4.09 -48.35 15.38
CA CYS A 962 3.21 -49.30 14.70
C CYS A 962 3.22 -49.12 13.18
N LEU A 963 3.10 -47.89 12.70
CA LEU A 963 3.16 -47.56 11.26
C LEU A 963 4.48 -48.00 10.64
N TRP A 964 5.59 -47.78 11.35
CA TRP A 964 6.91 -48.24 10.91
C TRP A 964 6.98 -49.77 10.84
N LYS A 965 6.59 -50.47 11.93
CA LYS A 965 6.62 -51.93 12.06
C LYS A 965 5.69 -52.65 11.06
N HIS A 966 4.56 -52.03 10.72
CA HIS A 966 3.54 -52.60 9.83
C HIS A 966 3.57 -52.01 8.41
N SER A 967 4.58 -51.22 8.06
CA SER A 967 4.74 -50.59 6.74
C SER A 967 4.66 -51.58 5.56
N GLY A 968 5.12 -52.82 5.71
CA GLY A 968 5.00 -53.86 4.66
C GLY A 968 3.56 -54.32 4.35
N ALA A 969 2.55 -53.87 5.09
CA ALA A 969 1.14 -54.07 4.77
C ALA A 969 0.53 -52.90 3.98
N LEU A 970 1.24 -51.78 3.85
CA LEU A 970 0.79 -50.62 3.08
C LEU A 970 0.64 -51.01 1.60
N PHE A 971 -0.51 -50.71 1.01
CA PHE A 971 -0.89 -51.07 -0.37
C PHE A 971 -0.80 -52.56 -0.71
N ASN A 972 -0.88 -53.45 0.30
CA ASN A 972 -0.81 -54.89 0.07
C ASN A 972 -2.18 -55.45 -0.39
N PRO A 973 -2.29 -56.05 -1.60
CA PRO A 973 -3.57 -56.55 -2.13
C PRO A 973 -4.14 -57.73 -1.35
N LYS A 974 -3.33 -58.45 -0.56
CA LYS A 974 -3.81 -59.56 0.30
C LYS A 974 -4.60 -59.06 1.51
N GLN A 975 -4.51 -57.77 1.84
CA GLN A 975 -5.11 -57.16 3.03
C GLN A 975 -5.88 -55.89 2.61
N LYS A 976 -6.82 -56.02 1.66
CA LYS A 976 -7.47 -54.89 0.96
C LYS A 976 -7.89 -53.73 1.87
N GLY A 977 -8.68 -53.99 2.92
CA GLY A 977 -9.15 -52.94 3.85
C GLY A 977 -8.02 -52.28 4.63
N LEU A 978 -7.13 -53.05 5.25
CA LEU A 978 -6.01 -52.52 6.01
C LEU A 978 -4.98 -51.79 5.12
N GLY A 979 -4.62 -52.37 3.98
CA GLY A 979 -3.51 -51.92 3.14
C GLY A 979 -3.84 -50.69 2.28
N PHE A 980 -5.08 -50.58 1.78
CA PHE A 980 -5.48 -49.45 0.92
C PHE A 980 -6.30 -48.38 1.63
N ILE A 981 -6.86 -48.68 2.82
CA ILE A 981 -7.70 -47.73 3.56
C ILE A 981 -7.09 -47.45 4.93
N GLY A 982 -6.98 -48.46 5.80
CA GLY A 982 -6.57 -48.27 7.19
C GLY A 982 -5.18 -47.64 7.36
N LEU A 983 -4.14 -48.21 6.77
CA LEU A 983 -2.76 -47.71 6.89
C LEU A 983 -2.54 -46.38 6.15
N PRO A 984 -2.98 -46.19 4.89
CA PRO A 984 -2.89 -44.89 4.23
C PRO A 984 -3.60 -43.79 5.00
N TYR A 985 -4.78 -44.09 5.56
CA TYR A 985 -5.52 -43.15 6.41
C TYR A 985 -4.71 -42.71 7.62
N MET A 986 -4.17 -43.66 8.40
CA MET A 986 -3.34 -43.34 9.56
C MET A 986 -2.11 -42.51 9.18
N TRP A 987 -1.41 -42.84 8.10
CA TRP A 987 -0.27 -42.04 7.62
C TRP A 987 -0.70 -40.61 7.26
N SER A 988 -1.78 -40.47 6.50
CA SER A 988 -2.29 -39.18 6.04
C SER A 988 -2.72 -38.26 7.20
N GLN A 989 -3.37 -38.82 8.23
CA GLN A 989 -3.84 -38.06 9.39
C GLN A 989 -2.68 -37.33 10.10
N TYR A 990 -1.57 -38.03 10.35
CA TYR A 990 -0.41 -37.43 11.00
C TYR A 990 0.39 -36.54 10.05
N ALA A 991 0.42 -36.84 8.75
CA ALA A 991 1.04 -35.98 7.76
C ALA A 991 0.32 -34.62 7.69
N PHE A 992 -1.00 -34.60 7.52
CA PHE A 992 -1.80 -33.36 7.51
C PHE A 992 -1.67 -32.58 8.82
N GLN A 993 -1.72 -33.26 9.97
CA GLN A 993 -1.53 -32.60 11.28
C GLN A 993 -0.14 -31.95 11.42
N SER A 994 0.89 -32.54 10.78
CA SER A 994 2.25 -32.00 10.81
C SER A 994 2.43 -30.79 9.89
N LEU A 995 1.63 -30.67 8.82
CA LEU A 995 1.67 -29.57 7.85
C LEU A 995 0.76 -28.40 8.21
N THR A 996 -0.09 -28.53 9.24
CA THR A 996 -1.07 -27.51 9.62
C THR A 996 -0.48 -26.10 9.82
N PRO A 997 0.66 -25.90 10.52
CA PRO A 997 1.22 -24.56 10.70
C PRO A 997 1.66 -23.90 9.38
N LEU A 998 2.09 -24.69 8.39
CA LEU A 998 2.43 -24.19 7.06
C LEU A 998 1.17 -23.69 6.34
N ILE A 999 0.08 -24.45 6.42
CA ILE A 999 -1.22 -24.06 5.86
C ILE A 999 -1.71 -22.76 6.52
N ASP A 1000 -1.51 -22.61 7.82
CA ASP A 1000 -1.88 -21.38 8.54
C ASP A 1000 -1.03 -20.17 8.12
N ILE A 1001 0.27 -20.34 7.91
CA ILE A 1001 1.13 -19.26 7.37
C ILE A 1001 0.68 -18.85 5.97
N VAL A 1002 0.40 -19.81 5.09
CA VAL A 1002 -0.10 -19.55 3.74
C VAL A 1002 -1.45 -18.85 3.78
N PHE A 1003 -2.34 -19.27 4.68
CA PHE A 1003 -3.62 -18.62 4.89
C PHE A 1003 -3.42 -17.17 5.34
N LEU A 1004 -2.56 -16.92 6.33
CA LEU A 1004 -2.24 -15.57 6.81
C LEU A 1004 -1.64 -14.68 5.72
N ILE A 1005 -0.71 -15.21 4.92
CA ILE A 1005 -0.14 -14.48 3.77
C ILE A 1005 -1.23 -14.17 2.75
N GLY A 1006 -2.10 -15.13 2.47
CA GLY A 1006 -3.21 -14.94 1.54
C GLY A 1006 -4.24 -13.89 1.99
N LEU A 1007 -4.41 -13.67 3.31
CA LEU A 1007 -5.26 -12.60 3.84
C LEU A 1007 -4.74 -11.18 3.53
N PHE A 1008 -3.53 -11.04 2.99
CA PHE A 1008 -3.02 -9.78 2.44
C PHE A 1008 -3.22 -9.66 0.92
N GLY A 1009 -3.88 -10.65 0.30
CA GLY A 1009 -4.25 -10.66 -1.12
C GLY A 1009 -5.78 -10.65 -1.31
N ASP A 1010 -6.32 -11.63 -2.05
CA ASP A 1010 -7.78 -11.80 -2.25
C ASP A 1010 -8.47 -12.37 -0.98
N THR A 1011 -8.59 -11.50 0.01
CA THR A 1011 -9.15 -11.79 1.34
C THR A 1011 -10.57 -12.34 1.29
N PRO A 1012 -11.52 -11.78 0.51
CA PRO A 1012 -12.88 -12.30 0.46
C PRO A 1012 -12.94 -13.76 0.03
N ARG A 1013 -12.16 -14.15 -0.98
CA ARG A 1013 -12.13 -15.51 -1.49
C ARG A 1013 -11.57 -16.52 -0.48
N ILE A 1014 -10.48 -16.16 0.18
CA ILE A 1014 -9.83 -17.01 1.18
C ILE A 1014 -10.70 -17.21 2.42
N VAL A 1015 -11.33 -16.12 2.90
CA VAL A 1015 -12.30 -16.18 4.00
C VAL A 1015 -13.50 -17.05 3.61
N THR A 1016 -14.00 -16.94 2.37
CA THR A 1016 -15.09 -17.77 1.85
C THR A 1016 -14.73 -19.26 1.89
N TYR A 1017 -13.55 -19.64 1.41
CA TYR A 1017 -13.11 -21.05 1.46
C TYR A 1017 -12.98 -21.57 2.89
N TYR A 1018 -12.47 -20.76 3.81
CA TYR A 1018 -12.37 -21.14 5.22
C TYR A 1018 -13.74 -21.34 5.87
N ILE A 1019 -14.71 -20.43 5.60
CA ILE A 1019 -16.08 -20.55 6.08
C ILE A 1019 -16.74 -21.83 5.53
N LEU A 1020 -16.61 -22.10 4.23
CA LEU A 1020 -17.16 -23.31 3.60
C LEU A 1020 -16.57 -24.59 4.23
N PHE A 1021 -15.25 -24.64 4.42
CA PHE A 1021 -14.60 -25.77 5.09
C PHE A 1021 -15.10 -25.95 6.52
N PHE A 1022 -15.25 -24.86 7.28
CA PHE A 1022 -15.75 -24.90 8.65
C PHE A 1022 -17.21 -25.36 8.73
N LEU A 1023 -18.08 -24.89 7.82
CA LEU A 1023 -19.48 -25.32 7.75
C LEU A 1023 -19.58 -26.83 7.52
N VAL A 1024 -18.76 -27.38 6.63
CA VAL A 1024 -18.69 -28.81 6.36
C VAL A 1024 -18.25 -29.60 7.61
N ASP A 1025 -17.22 -29.15 8.34
CA ASP A 1025 -16.78 -29.79 9.59
C ASP A 1025 -17.85 -29.71 10.70
N LEU A 1026 -18.56 -28.58 10.80
CA LEU A 1026 -19.67 -28.39 11.73
C LEU A 1026 -20.82 -29.37 11.44
N LEU A 1027 -21.21 -29.53 10.17
CA LEU A 1027 -22.28 -30.45 9.76
C LEU A 1027 -21.95 -31.90 10.12
N VAL A 1028 -20.71 -32.33 9.91
CA VAL A 1028 -20.28 -33.69 10.24
C VAL A 1028 -20.19 -33.92 11.74
N THR A 1029 -19.67 -32.93 12.47
CA THR A 1029 -19.64 -32.99 13.93
C THR A 1029 -21.05 -33.04 14.49
N PHE A 1030 -21.99 -32.25 13.96
CA PHE A 1030 -23.40 -32.29 14.32
C PHE A 1030 -24.03 -33.67 14.05
N TYR A 1031 -23.77 -34.25 12.87
CA TYR A 1031 -24.24 -35.58 12.51
C TYR A 1031 -23.71 -36.66 13.47
N ALA A 1032 -22.42 -36.63 13.82
CA ALA A 1032 -21.83 -37.57 14.77
C ALA A 1032 -22.50 -37.50 16.16
N PHE A 1033 -22.77 -36.30 16.67
CA PHE A 1033 -23.46 -36.10 17.94
C PHE A 1033 -24.90 -36.61 17.91
N ARG A 1034 -25.62 -36.40 16.79
CA ARG A 1034 -26.97 -36.93 16.59
C ARG A 1034 -26.98 -38.46 16.54
N LEU A 1035 -26.02 -39.07 15.85
CA LEU A 1035 -25.87 -40.53 15.80
C LEU A 1035 -25.61 -41.15 17.18
N GLU A 1036 -24.80 -40.50 18.00
CA GLU A 1036 -24.48 -40.96 19.37
C GLU A 1036 -25.58 -40.61 20.40
N LYS A 1037 -26.66 -39.94 19.98
CA LYS A 1037 -27.75 -39.43 20.83
C LYS A 1037 -27.24 -38.51 21.96
N LEU A 1038 -26.26 -37.66 21.65
CA LEU A 1038 -25.62 -36.73 22.59
C LEU A 1038 -26.13 -35.29 22.41
N SER A 1039 -25.99 -34.48 23.46
CA SER A 1039 -26.32 -33.04 23.43
C SER A 1039 -25.38 -32.28 22.49
N THR A 1040 -25.93 -31.42 21.62
CA THR A 1040 -25.17 -30.61 20.66
C THR A 1040 -24.65 -29.28 21.24
N LYS A 1041 -24.90 -28.99 22.52
CA LYS A 1041 -24.39 -27.77 23.18
C LYS A 1041 -22.87 -27.57 23.06
N PRO A 1042 -22.02 -28.62 23.13
CA PRO A 1042 -20.56 -28.48 22.96
C PRO A 1042 -20.13 -27.89 21.61
N LEU A 1043 -20.98 -27.97 20.58
CA LEU A 1043 -20.65 -27.54 19.21
C LEU A 1043 -20.47 -26.03 19.09
N LEU A 1044 -21.02 -25.24 20.01
CA LEU A 1044 -20.81 -23.78 20.06
C LEU A 1044 -19.32 -23.41 20.21
N LEU A 1045 -18.52 -24.30 20.82
CA LEU A 1045 -17.09 -24.09 21.04
C LEU A 1045 -16.22 -24.80 19.98
N LEU A 1046 -16.82 -25.32 18.90
CA LEU A 1046 -16.11 -26.03 17.85
C LEU A 1046 -15.12 -25.13 17.10
N VAL A 1047 -15.49 -23.88 16.81
CA VAL A 1047 -14.57 -22.90 16.18
C VAL A 1047 -13.30 -22.74 17.01
N LEU A 1048 -13.47 -22.50 18.31
CA LEU A 1048 -12.36 -22.30 19.24
C LEU A 1048 -11.51 -23.58 19.38
N GLN A 1049 -12.15 -24.76 19.36
CA GLN A 1049 -11.45 -26.03 19.30
C GLN A 1049 -10.59 -26.13 18.03
N ARG A 1050 -11.15 -25.85 16.85
CA ARG A 1050 -10.41 -25.96 15.59
C ARG A 1050 -9.27 -24.97 15.51
N ILE A 1051 -9.38 -23.79 16.11
CA ILE A 1051 -8.26 -22.83 16.16
C ILE A 1051 -7.21 -23.29 17.17
N VAL A 1052 -7.57 -23.54 18.43
CA VAL A 1052 -6.58 -23.72 19.52
C VAL A 1052 -6.14 -25.17 19.68
N TYR A 1053 -7.09 -26.11 19.72
CA TYR A 1053 -6.82 -27.51 20.07
C TYR A 1053 -5.95 -28.22 19.05
N ARG A 1054 -6.10 -27.91 17.75
CA ARG A 1054 -5.28 -28.51 16.69
C ARG A 1054 -3.79 -28.23 16.89
N HIS A 1055 -3.40 -27.05 17.38
CA HIS A 1055 -1.99 -26.72 17.59
C HIS A 1055 -1.38 -27.51 18.75
N LEU A 1056 -2.17 -27.83 19.78
CA LEU A 1056 -1.74 -28.73 20.86
C LEU A 1056 -1.47 -30.14 20.33
N LEU A 1057 -2.30 -30.62 19.39
CA LEU A 1057 -2.10 -31.90 18.70
C LEU A 1057 -0.86 -31.86 17.79
N THR A 1058 -0.70 -30.81 16.97
CA THR A 1058 0.49 -30.62 16.12
C THR A 1058 1.77 -30.61 16.94
N TYR A 1059 1.78 -29.92 18.09
CA TYR A 1059 2.93 -29.94 19.00
C TYR A 1059 3.27 -31.35 19.48
N ALA A 1060 2.26 -32.15 19.87
CA ALA A 1060 2.47 -33.53 20.29
C ALA A 1060 3.03 -34.41 19.16
N VAL A 1061 2.53 -34.22 17.93
CA VAL A 1061 3.01 -34.92 16.71
C VAL A 1061 4.45 -34.55 16.38
N TRP A 1062 4.78 -33.26 16.31
CA TRP A 1062 6.15 -32.79 16.04
C TRP A 1062 7.13 -33.27 17.10
N LYS A 1063 6.73 -33.23 18.37
CA LYS A 1063 7.52 -33.78 19.47
C LYS A 1063 7.74 -35.29 19.27
N ALA A 1064 6.72 -36.06 18.89
CA ALA A 1064 6.84 -37.49 18.62
C ALA A 1064 7.78 -37.78 17.44
N LEU A 1065 7.66 -37.03 16.33
CA LEU A 1065 8.56 -37.13 15.17
C LEU A 1065 10.01 -36.81 15.54
N ALA A 1066 10.25 -35.73 16.31
CA ALA A 1066 11.59 -35.37 16.76
C ALA A 1066 12.21 -36.46 17.65
N PHE A 1067 11.43 -37.08 18.54
CA PHE A 1067 11.92 -38.19 19.38
C PHE A 1067 12.14 -39.47 18.56
N ALA A 1068 11.30 -39.74 17.56
CA ALA A 1068 11.48 -40.85 16.64
C ALA A 1068 12.77 -40.67 15.83
N ALA A 1069 13.02 -39.47 15.30
CA ALA A 1069 14.25 -39.12 14.61
C ALA A 1069 15.49 -39.24 15.52
N LYS A 1070 15.41 -38.83 16.79
CA LYS A 1070 16.48 -39.00 17.79
C LYS A 1070 16.72 -40.45 18.20
N GLY A 1071 15.75 -41.34 18.03
CA GLY A 1071 15.85 -42.75 18.40
C GLY A 1071 15.92 -43.03 19.90
N VAL A 1072 15.24 -42.19 20.69
CA VAL A 1072 15.23 -42.29 22.16
C VAL A 1072 14.21 -43.32 22.62
N LEU A 1073 14.58 -44.17 23.61
CA LEU A 1073 13.64 -45.04 24.29
C LEU A 1073 12.76 -44.23 25.25
N ILE A 1074 11.45 -44.39 25.15
CA ILE A 1074 10.48 -43.70 26.00
C ILE A 1074 9.72 -44.75 26.81
N GLY A 1075 9.65 -44.57 28.12
CA GLY A 1075 8.85 -45.42 29.02
C GLY A 1075 7.38 -45.00 29.10
N TRP A 1076 6.53 -45.86 29.66
CA TRP A 1076 5.07 -45.68 29.78
C TRP A 1076 4.65 -44.38 30.51
N ASN A 1077 5.47 -43.85 31.42
CA ASN A 1077 5.28 -42.57 32.15
C ASN A 1077 3.83 -42.31 32.58
N LYS A 1078 3.40 -42.94 33.68
CA LYS A 1078 2.02 -42.89 34.21
C LYS A 1078 1.47 -41.46 34.37
N LEU A 1079 0.19 -41.28 34.01
CA LEU A 1079 -0.59 -40.05 34.23
C LEU A 1079 -1.18 -40.02 35.66
N LYS A 1080 -1.20 -38.83 36.29
CA LYS A 1080 -1.89 -38.62 37.58
C LYS A 1080 -3.40 -38.61 37.33
N ARG A 1081 -4.16 -39.43 38.07
CA ARG A 1081 -5.62 -39.58 37.96
C ARG A 1081 -6.35 -38.80 39.05
N SER A 1082 -7.52 -38.25 38.72
CA SER A 1082 -8.36 -37.43 39.61
C SER A 1082 -9.51 -38.22 40.23
N GLY A 1083 -9.92 -39.37 39.67
CA GLY A 1083 -11.02 -40.18 40.19
C GLY A 1083 -12.43 -39.66 39.83
N ASN A 1084 -12.50 -38.72 38.88
CA ASN A 1084 -13.68 -37.88 38.60
C ASN A 1084 -14.68 -38.45 37.58
N VAL A 1085 -14.57 -39.73 37.20
CA VAL A 1085 -15.51 -40.37 36.26
C VAL A 1085 -16.93 -40.42 36.86
N LEU A 1086 -17.89 -39.89 36.11
CA LEU A 1086 -19.33 -39.98 36.37
C LEU A 1086 -19.96 -40.95 35.37
N LEU A 1087 -20.75 -41.90 35.88
CA LEU A 1087 -21.65 -42.70 35.05
C LEU A 1087 -22.99 -41.93 34.92
N PRO A 1088 -23.57 -41.86 33.72
CA PRO A 1088 -24.89 -41.26 33.53
C PRO A 1088 -26.00 -42.06 34.20
#